data_AF-A0A0G0MZR9-F1
#
_entry.id   AF-A0A0G0MZR9-F1
#
_cell.length_a   1.000
_cell.length_b   1.000
_cell.length_c   1.000
_cell.angle_alpha   90.00
_cell.angle_beta   90.00
_cell.angle_gamma   90.00
#
_symmetry.space_group_name_H-M   'P 1'
#
loop_
_entity.id
_entity.type
_entity.pdbx_description
1 polymer ?
#
loop_
_entity_poly.entity_id
_entity_poly.type
_entity_poly.pdbx_seq_one_letter_code
_entity_poly.pdbx_strand_id
1 'polypeptide(L)'
;MSVFQRLTALIPFGKKEEIVEYLFALNIGSEKLIVALWSIEGKELKVLSTATDVYSANAEILRVTDKLLDEVLGAREIEPQKILFGVPDSFLQDEDLKEEYLKLLRGIVKELVLEPMAYVATSHALLHFLEKKEGVPTTAILVGFDSKHLEVTVARAGKPDGTKVVERGESSGADIEKALLSFTDVETLPSKILIYGEESKELDKLKTHLLSFTWMSKLSFLHFPKIETMDSDVTIKSVCLAGASEIQSDIIYSSTIPETKRQVVTKMTKEEPELEEPAAVGGTLGFIVGDVSEKAEEEVVVVEDSLPAQSLDVVEKEDFEQKMSLMRFIPKLRFKNRRLLIPAALVVILILIYLFLPKAEVKIFIEPKVLERDTQVVADPGAKSVNEESKIIPGQSVETEVSGSKKEASSGKKTVGDAAKGKVKIINNSSDTQTLSKGTVISSNGLKFTLDTTVNIASTSATADTKSIEKPFVTAVVAGADGNLASGTQFSSANSGVAIVAEGNFSGGTSKDVTVVSETDQKRLLAGLASDLRRQAKQNLQEKLPGKKILEEALSEEIIKKTYSKSINDQAQEFSLNLTIKFKGTAFEEKDLKQIVGKLVTTQVPEGYQLDLASTETQADVSKLEKDGKLIFLARFKAKMIPQINEEEIKSKIAGKSVSTVGEILKSYENVLGSEIKITPNLPGPLSRLPVLARNINIEVGLK
;
A
#
# COMPACT_ATOMS: atom_id res chain seq x y z
N MET A 1 -17.02 7.09 49.42
CA MET A 1 -16.98 8.23 48.48
C MET A 1 -17.07 9.52 49.29
N SER A 2 -16.04 10.34 49.22
CA SER A 2 -15.89 11.54 50.05
C SER A 2 -16.83 12.65 49.56
N VAL A 3 -17.36 13.42 50.51
CA VAL A 3 -18.20 14.63 50.31
C VAL A 3 -17.56 15.63 49.34
N PHE A 4 -16.24 15.57 49.14
CA PHE A 4 -15.50 16.33 48.13
C PHE A 4 -15.84 15.99 46.68
N GLN A 5 -16.27 14.76 46.35
CA GLN A 5 -16.69 14.40 44.98
C GLN A 5 -18.06 14.97 44.60
N ARG A 6 -18.90 15.33 45.58
CA ARG A 6 -20.21 15.96 45.32
C ARG A 6 -20.12 17.48 45.14
N LEU A 7 -19.04 18.11 45.60
CA LEU A 7 -18.82 19.55 45.48
C LEU A 7 -18.22 19.97 44.12
N THR A 8 -17.62 19.05 43.36
CA THR A 8 -17.11 19.33 42.01
C THR A 8 -18.20 19.30 40.92
N ALA A 9 -19.39 18.79 41.23
CA ALA A 9 -20.50 18.66 40.27
C ALA A 9 -21.39 19.92 40.14
N LEU A 10 -21.11 21.00 40.88
CA LEU A 10 -21.98 22.18 41.00
C LEU A 10 -21.29 23.51 40.68
N ILE A 11 -20.13 23.50 40.01
CA ILE A 11 -19.46 24.72 39.54
C ILE A 11 -19.62 24.80 38.01
N PRO A 12 -20.43 25.73 37.46
CA PRO A 12 -20.63 25.85 36.04
C PRO A 12 -19.66 26.89 35.46
N PHE A 13 -18.34 26.66 35.48
CA PHE A 13 -17.40 27.49 34.70
C PHE A 13 -16.09 26.75 34.43
N GLY A 14 -15.73 26.68 33.15
CA GLY A 14 -14.42 26.23 32.67
C GLY A 14 -14.45 24.92 31.89
N LYS A 15 -15.12 24.88 30.73
CA LYS A 15 -14.59 24.01 29.66
C LYS A 15 -13.15 24.48 29.44
N LYS A 16 -12.16 23.60 29.64
CA LYS A 16 -10.82 23.81 29.07
C LYS A 16 -11.07 24.07 27.58
N GLU A 17 -10.82 25.29 27.11
CA GLU A 17 -10.71 25.54 25.68
C GLU A 17 -9.54 24.67 25.21
N GLU A 18 -9.85 23.61 24.45
CA GLU A 18 -8.83 22.90 23.68
C GLU A 18 -8.25 23.92 22.71
N ILE A 19 -6.97 24.25 22.89
CA ILE A 19 -6.24 25.08 21.94
C ILE A 19 -6.09 24.22 20.69
N VAL A 20 -6.90 24.50 19.67
CA VAL A 20 -6.84 23.82 18.38
C VAL A 20 -5.55 24.25 17.68
N GLU A 21 -4.65 23.29 17.44
CA GLU A 21 -3.44 23.52 16.67
C GLU A 21 -3.77 23.52 15.17
N TYR A 22 -3.41 24.61 14.48
CA TYR A 22 -3.54 24.72 13.03
C TYR A 22 -2.21 24.38 12.37
N LEU A 23 -2.28 23.62 11.27
CA LEU A 23 -1.13 23.05 10.57
C LEU A 23 -1.24 23.34 9.08
N PHE A 24 -0.09 23.52 8.42
CA PHE A 24 -0.02 23.53 6.97
C PHE A 24 0.28 22.14 6.43
N ALA A 25 -0.25 21.82 5.25
CA ALA A 25 0.21 20.73 4.42
C ALA A 25 0.51 21.26 3.02
N LEU A 26 1.65 20.87 2.45
CA LEU A 26 2.02 21.15 1.07
C LEU A 26 2.16 19.83 0.32
N ASN A 27 1.33 19.61 -0.69
CA ASN A 27 1.49 18.53 -1.64
C ASN A 27 2.16 19.04 -2.92
N ILE A 28 3.34 18.50 -3.22
CA ILE A 28 4.12 18.79 -4.43
C ILE A 28 3.73 17.74 -5.48
N GLY A 29 2.98 18.15 -6.51
CA GLY A 29 2.66 17.32 -7.67
C GLY A 29 3.75 17.37 -8.74
N SER A 30 3.47 16.90 -9.96
CA SER A 30 4.44 17.01 -11.07
C SER A 30 4.46 18.40 -11.71
N GLU A 31 3.30 19.08 -11.74
CA GLU A 31 3.13 20.39 -12.40
C GLU A 31 2.50 21.47 -11.51
N LYS A 32 1.94 21.08 -10.37
CA LYS A 32 1.21 21.99 -9.48
C LYS A 32 1.51 21.71 -8.01
N LEU A 33 1.38 22.76 -7.21
CA LEU A 33 1.42 22.69 -5.77
C LEU A 33 0.00 22.83 -5.23
N ILE A 34 -0.33 22.04 -4.23
CA ILE A 34 -1.59 22.17 -3.49
C ILE A 34 -1.24 22.37 -2.02
N VAL A 35 -1.76 23.43 -1.42
CA VAL A 35 -1.60 23.71 0.01
C VAL A 35 -2.95 23.52 0.70
N ALA A 36 -2.92 22.99 1.92
CA ALA A 36 -4.05 22.98 2.82
C ALA A 36 -3.70 23.60 4.18
N LEU A 37 -4.68 24.31 4.74
CA LEU A 37 -4.73 24.64 6.15
C LEU A 37 -5.65 23.62 6.83
N TRP A 38 -5.16 22.92 7.85
CA TRP A 38 -5.91 21.84 8.50
C TRP A 38 -5.69 21.82 10.02
N SER A 39 -6.56 21.10 10.71
CA SER A 39 -6.51 20.91 12.16
C SER A 39 -7.14 19.57 12.57
N ILE A 40 -6.85 19.13 13.79
CA ILE A 40 -7.51 17.98 14.42
C ILE A 40 -8.36 18.52 15.56
N GLU A 41 -9.67 18.39 15.43
CA GLU A 41 -10.62 18.75 16.49
C GLU A 41 -11.17 17.45 17.10
N GLY A 42 -10.71 17.11 18.30
CA GLY A 42 -11.05 15.86 19.00
C GLY A 42 -10.48 14.61 18.33
N LYS A 43 -11.25 13.99 17.41
CA LYS A 43 -10.83 12.84 16.59
C LYS A 43 -11.10 13.08 15.09
N GLU A 44 -11.52 14.27 14.70
CA GLU A 44 -11.95 14.57 13.33
C GLU A 44 -10.88 15.41 12.62
N LEU A 45 -10.46 14.96 11.44
CA LEU A 45 -9.63 15.76 10.56
C LEU A 45 -10.50 16.84 9.91
N LYS A 46 -10.12 18.12 10.08
CA LYS A 46 -10.75 19.25 9.40
C LYS A 46 -9.78 19.97 8.48
N VAL A 47 -10.04 19.89 7.18
CA VAL A 47 -9.38 20.70 6.16
C VAL A 47 -10.19 21.98 5.99
N LEU A 48 -9.60 23.13 6.38
CA LEU A 48 -10.29 24.41 6.51
C LEU A 48 -10.32 25.20 5.19
N SER A 49 -9.24 25.10 4.43
CA SER A 49 -9.07 25.74 3.12
C SER A 49 -7.99 25.01 2.34
N THR A 50 -8.12 25.03 1.03
CA THR A 50 -7.14 24.52 0.08
C THR A 50 -6.90 25.56 -1.00
N ALA A 51 -5.66 25.64 -1.49
CA ALA A 51 -5.28 26.49 -2.61
C ALA A 51 -4.34 25.71 -3.53
N THR A 52 -4.37 26.01 -4.82
CA THR A 52 -3.56 25.32 -5.83
C THR A 52 -2.99 26.30 -6.85
N ASP A 53 -1.76 26.09 -7.26
CA ASP A 53 -1.14 26.87 -8.35
C ASP A 53 -0.10 26.02 -9.11
N VAL A 54 0.17 26.41 -10.35
CA VAL A 54 1.06 25.69 -11.27
C VAL A 54 2.50 26.19 -11.09
N TYR A 55 3.47 25.30 -11.24
CA TYR A 55 4.89 25.66 -11.26
C TYR A 55 5.61 24.97 -12.43
N SER A 56 6.66 25.59 -12.96
CA SER A 56 7.39 25.06 -14.13
C SER A 56 8.79 24.56 -13.80
N ALA A 57 9.35 24.94 -12.66
CA ALA A 57 10.69 24.53 -12.23
C ALA A 57 10.80 24.46 -10.70
N ASN A 58 11.68 23.58 -10.20
CA ASN A 58 11.89 23.40 -8.75
C ASN A 58 12.28 24.70 -8.02
N ALA A 59 12.95 25.63 -8.71
CA ALA A 59 13.33 26.93 -8.16
C ALA A 59 12.12 27.84 -7.85
N GLU A 60 10.97 27.60 -8.49
CA GLU A 60 9.74 28.37 -8.27
C GLU A 60 8.96 27.87 -7.05
N ILE A 61 9.19 26.63 -6.60
CA ILE A 61 8.38 25.97 -5.58
C ILE A 61 8.28 26.83 -4.31
N LEU A 62 9.40 27.36 -3.81
CA LEU A 62 9.40 28.22 -2.62
C LEU A 62 8.45 29.42 -2.76
N ARG A 63 8.56 30.15 -3.86
CA ARG A 63 7.76 31.36 -4.12
C ARG A 63 6.28 31.04 -4.28
N VAL A 64 5.98 29.94 -4.95
CA VAL A 64 4.59 29.49 -5.16
C VAL A 64 4.00 28.97 -3.86
N THR A 65 4.77 28.25 -3.04
CA THR A 65 4.36 27.84 -1.69
C THR A 65 4.02 29.05 -0.82
N ASP A 66 4.88 30.06 -0.74
CA ASP A 66 4.65 31.29 0.03
C ASP A 66 3.29 31.94 -0.32
N LYS A 67 3.06 32.18 -1.62
CA LYS A 67 1.79 32.70 -2.14
C LYS A 67 0.58 31.83 -1.72
N LEU A 68 0.72 30.50 -1.80
CA LEU A 68 -0.37 29.57 -1.49
C LEU A 68 -0.65 29.48 0.02
N LEU A 69 0.38 29.61 0.88
CA LEU A 69 0.22 29.68 2.32
C LEU A 69 -0.61 30.91 2.71
N ASP A 70 -0.29 32.08 2.13
CA ASP A 70 -1.05 33.32 2.32
C ASP A 70 -2.52 33.15 1.88
N GLU A 71 -2.75 32.49 0.73
CA GLU A 71 -4.09 32.28 0.19
C GLU A 71 -4.95 31.38 1.08
N VAL A 72 -4.40 30.27 1.59
CA VAL A 72 -5.16 29.39 2.49
C VAL A 72 -5.38 30.02 3.87
N LEU A 73 -4.44 30.86 4.33
CA LEU A 73 -4.56 31.57 5.60
C LEU A 73 -5.67 32.64 5.52
N GLY A 74 -5.73 33.36 4.40
CA GLY A 74 -6.72 34.40 4.15
C GLY A 74 -6.66 35.50 5.21
N ALA A 75 -7.82 35.89 5.75
CA ALA A 75 -7.92 36.94 6.78
C ALA A 75 -7.99 36.37 8.22
N ARG A 76 -7.52 35.14 8.45
CA ARG A 76 -7.60 34.49 9.76
C ARG A 76 -6.47 34.99 10.67
N GLU A 77 -6.80 35.31 11.92
CA GLU A 77 -5.83 35.67 12.97
C GLU A 77 -5.21 34.42 13.62
N ILE A 78 -4.61 33.55 12.80
CA ILE A 78 -3.90 32.34 13.27
C ILE A 78 -2.52 32.31 12.62
N GLU A 79 -1.54 31.72 13.30
CA GLU A 79 -0.15 31.64 12.79
C GLU A 79 0.35 30.19 12.84
N PRO A 80 -0.05 29.33 11.87
CA PRO A 80 0.39 27.95 11.82
C PRO A 80 1.92 27.89 11.65
N GLN A 81 2.61 27.24 12.58
CA GLN A 81 4.08 27.16 12.56
C GLN A 81 4.60 25.89 11.89
N LYS A 82 3.77 24.85 11.76
CA LYS A 82 4.18 23.52 11.34
C LYS A 82 3.70 23.18 9.93
N ILE A 83 4.53 22.48 9.17
CA ILE A 83 4.24 22.06 7.81
C ILE A 83 4.52 20.57 7.56
N LEU A 84 3.55 19.90 6.96
CA LEU A 84 3.63 18.53 6.44
C LEU A 84 3.87 18.54 4.94
N PHE A 85 4.73 17.66 4.44
CA PHE A 85 5.03 17.57 3.00
C PHE A 85 4.47 16.29 2.35
N GLY A 86 3.63 16.44 1.34
CA GLY A 86 3.35 15.42 0.34
C GLY A 86 4.33 15.56 -0.82
N VAL A 87 5.03 14.49 -1.18
CA VAL A 87 6.04 14.50 -2.25
C VAL A 87 5.75 13.42 -3.30
N PRO A 88 6.10 13.64 -4.57
CA PRO A 88 5.92 12.61 -5.58
C PRO A 88 6.90 11.46 -5.34
N ASP A 89 6.54 10.24 -5.73
CA ASP A 89 7.40 9.06 -5.56
C ASP A 89 8.77 9.22 -6.25
N SER A 90 8.83 10.04 -7.31
CA SER A 90 10.07 10.37 -8.02
C SER A 90 11.10 11.11 -7.15
N PHE A 91 10.68 11.73 -6.05
CA PHE A 91 11.59 12.41 -5.11
C PHE A 91 12.24 11.43 -4.12
N LEU A 92 11.76 10.19 -4.05
CA LEU A 92 12.25 9.18 -3.13
C LEU A 92 13.24 8.22 -3.81
N GLN A 93 14.12 7.66 -2.99
CA GLN A 93 15.01 6.55 -3.31
C GLN A 93 15.07 5.64 -2.08
N ASP A 94 14.62 4.40 -2.20
CA ASP A 94 14.53 3.44 -1.09
C ASP A 94 13.73 4.00 0.12
N GLU A 95 12.58 4.65 -0.16
CA GLU A 95 11.70 5.36 0.81
C GLU A 95 12.29 6.65 1.43
N ASP A 96 13.58 6.91 1.24
CA ASP A 96 14.25 8.13 1.68
C ASP A 96 14.18 9.25 0.64
N LEU A 97 14.04 10.49 1.09
CA LEU A 97 14.05 11.66 0.22
C LEU A 97 15.46 11.90 -0.37
N LYS A 98 15.57 12.04 -1.70
CA LYS A 98 16.86 12.34 -2.35
C LYS A 98 17.42 13.68 -1.85
N GLU A 99 18.76 13.78 -1.78
CA GLU A 99 19.45 14.90 -1.16
C GLU A 99 19.08 16.27 -1.78
N GLU A 100 18.82 16.31 -3.08
CA GLU A 100 18.39 17.52 -3.80
C GLU A 100 17.01 18.04 -3.35
N TYR A 101 16.04 17.15 -3.14
CA TYR A 101 14.71 17.51 -2.66
C TYR A 101 14.70 17.77 -1.15
N LEU A 102 15.56 17.09 -0.41
CA LEU A 102 15.77 17.38 1.00
C LEU A 102 16.34 18.79 1.22
N LYS A 103 17.25 19.26 0.35
CA LYS A 103 17.71 20.66 0.33
C LYS A 103 16.58 21.63 -0.02
N LEU A 104 15.75 21.27 -0.99
CA LEU A 104 14.57 22.07 -1.37
C LEU A 104 13.60 22.25 -0.19
N LEU A 105 13.17 21.15 0.45
CA LEU A 105 12.22 21.22 1.58
C LEU A 105 12.81 21.99 2.76
N ARG A 106 14.10 21.78 3.09
CA ARG A 106 14.79 22.58 4.12
C ARG A 106 14.86 24.06 3.76
N GLY A 107 14.98 24.39 2.48
CA GLY A 107 14.89 25.76 1.99
C GLY A 107 13.53 26.40 2.28
N ILE A 108 12.44 25.68 2.00
CA ILE A 108 11.06 26.12 2.30
C ILE A 108 10.90 26.40 3.79
N VAL A 109 11.25 25.43 4.63
CA VAL A 109 11.16 25.53 6.09
C VAL A 109 11.95 26.72 6.62
N LYS A 110 13.17 26.92 6.12
CA LYS A 110 14.07 27.98 6.59
C LYS A 110 13.60 29.37 6.15
N GLU A 111 13.26 29.55 4.88
CA GLU A 111 12.91 30.86 4.32
C GLU A 111 11.52 31.30 4.75
N LEU A 112 10.57 30.36 4.93
CA LEU A 112 9.21 30.65 5.39
C LEU A 112 9.06 30.58 6.93
N VAL A 113 10.15 30.32 7.65
CA VAL A 113 10.18 30.26 9.13
C VAL A 113 9.14 29.27 9.69
N LEU A 114 9.12 28.06 9.13
CA LEU A 114 8.22 26.98 9.56
C LEU A 114 9.00 25.87 10.27
N GLU A 115 8.29 24.97 10.94
CA GLU A 115 8.78 23.74 11.53
C GLU A 115 8.34 22.54 10.68
N PRO A 116 9.26 21.68 10.21
CA PRO A 116 8.88 20.51 9.44
C PRO A 116 8.32 19.43 10.36
N MET A 117 7.20 18.83 9.97
CA MET A 117 6.65 17.67 10.67
C MET A 117 7.22 16.35 10.12
N ALA A 118 6.81 16.00 8.90
CA ALA A 118 7.20 14.79 8.20
C ALA A 118 7.05 15.01 6.69
N TYR A 119 7.48 14.04 5.90
CA TYR A 119 7.08 13.92 4.51
C TYR A 119 6.45 12.56 4.25
N VAL A 120 5.58 12.48 3.24
CA VAL A 120 4.93 11.25 2.82
C VAL A 120 4.84 11.22 1.29
N ALA A 121 5.06 10.06 0.68
CA ALA A 121 4.78 9.87 -0.73
C ALA A 121 3.28 10.05 -1.01
N THR A 122 2.93 10.84 -2.03
CA THR A 122 1.53 11.11 -2.37
C THR A 122 0.77 9.83 -2.72
N SER A 123 1.41 8.86 -3.38
CA SER A 123 0.87 7.52 -3.65
C SER A 123 0.46 6.78 -2.37
N HIS A 124 1.34 6.77 -1.36
CA HIS A 124 1.13 6.10 -0.08
C HIS A 124 0.04 6.78 0.74
N ALA A 125 0.06 8.12 0.79
CA ALA A 125 -1.00 8.90 1.43
C ALA A 125 -2.37 8.61 0.81
N LEU A 126 -2.44 8.54 -0.53
CA LEU A 126 -3.67 8.26 -1.26
C LEU A 126 -4.19 6.84 -1.03
N LEU A 127 -3.30 5.84 -1.00
CA LEU A 127 -3.67 4.46 -0.67
C LEU A 127 -4.18 4.33 0.75
N HIS A 128 -3.50 4.97 1.72
CA HIS A 128 -3.95 5.01 3.10
C HIS A 128 -5.33 5.70 3.25
N PHE A 129 -5.56 6.77 2.49
CA PHE A 129 -6.86 7.44 2.44
C PHE A 129 -7.96 6.53 1.90
N LEU A 130 -7.70 5.82 0.81
CA LEU A 130 -8.66 4.90 0.21
C LEU A 130 -8.94 3.70 1.13
N GLU A 131 -7.91 3.15 1.78
CA GLU A 131 -8.07 2.09 2.78
C GLU A 131 -8.93 2.55 3.96
N LYS A 132 -8.72 3.77 4.45
CA LYS A 132 -9.54 4.35 5.53
C LYS A 132 -10.99 4.58 5.11
N LYS A 133 -11.22 4.95 3.85
CA LYS A 133 -12.55 5.22 3.29
C LYS A 133 -13.33 3.93 2.98
N GLU A 134 -12.66 2.93 2.41
CA GLU A 134 -13.28 1.68 1.94
C GLU A 134 -13.25 0.57 3.02
N GLY A 135 -12.42 0.71 4.05
CA GLY A 135 -12.23 -0.27 5.11
C GLY A 135 -11.43 -1.51 4.70
N VAL A 136 -10.87 -1.52 3.49
CA VAL A 136 -10.07 -2.62 2.94
C VAL A 136 -8.85 -2.07 2.17
N PRO A 137 -7.70 -2.77 2.19
CA PRO A 137 -6.52 -2.36 1.44
C PRO A 137 -6.80 -2.24 -0.05
N THR A 138 -6.51 -1.08 -0.64
CA THR A 138 -6.83 -0.80 -2.04
C THR A 138 -5.99 -1.63 -3.00
N THR A 139 -6.65 -2.27 -3.96
CA THR A 139 -6.03 -2.89 -5.14
C THR A 139 -6.58 -2.22 -6.40
N ALA A 140 -5.84 -1.28 -6.95
CA ALA A 140 -6.27 -0.43 -8.06
C ALA A 140 -5.07 0.16 -8.81
N ILE A 141 -5.33 0.67 -10.01
CA ILE A 141 -4.43 1.55 -10.75
C ILE A 141 -4.89 2.98 -10.45
N LEU A 142 -4.01 3.79 -9.88
CA LEU A 142 -4.28 5.20 -9.61
C LEU A 142 -3.68 6.04 -10.74
N VAL A 143 -4.48 6.89 -11.37
CA VAL A 143 -4.05 7.74 -12.48
C VAL A 143 -4.31 9.21 -12.15
N GLY A 144 -3.24 9.93 -11.84
CA GLY A 144 -3.26 11.39 -11.70
C GLY A 144 -3.09 12.05 -13.06
N PHE A 145 -4.02 12.93 -13.43
CA PHE A 145 -3.92 13.75 -14.64
C PHE A 145 -3.48 15.17 -14.26
N ASP A 146 -2.35 15.60 -14.82
CA ASP A 146 -1.90 16.98 -14.86
C ASP A 146 -1.98 17.51 -16.30
N SER A 147 -1.65 18.79 -16.54
CA SER A 147 -1.85 19.40 -17.86
C SER A 147 -0.96 18.82 -18.96
N LYS A 148 0.30 18.47 -18.66
CA LYS A 148 1.27 17.92 -19.63
C LYS A 148 1.63 16.46 -19.36
N HIS A 149 1.47 15.98 -18.14
CA HIS A 149 1.83 14.62 -17.73
C HIS A 149 0.66 13.91 -17.07
N LEU A 150 0.75 12.58 -17.04
CA LEU A 150 -0.05 11.74 -16.16
C LEU A 150 0.86 10.84 -15.35
N GLU A 151 0.42 10.57 -14.13
CA GLU A 151 1.12 9.73 -13.17
C GLU A 151 0.29 8.45 -12.96
N VAL A 152 0.89 7.30 -13.23
CA VAL A 152 0.25 5.98 -13.12
C VAL A 152 0.92 5.19 -12.00
N THR A 153 0.17 4.93 -10.94
CA THR A 153 0.58 4.07 -9.83
C THR A 153 -0.17 2.75 -9.91
N VAL A 154 0.54 1.63 -9.90
CA VAL A 154 -0.08 0.30 -9.73
C VAL A 154 0.00 -0.06 -8.26
N ALA A 155 -1.14 -0.39 -7.64
CA ALA A 155 -1.19 -0.75 -6.24
C ALA A 155 -1.96 -2.05 -6.01
N ARG A 156 -1.41 -2.91 -5.14
CA ARG A 156 -2.00 -4.18 -4.73
C ARG A 156 -1.93 -4.30 -3.21
N ALA A 157 -3.03 -4.75 -2.61
CA ALA A 157 -3.16 -4.94 -1.16
C ALA A 157 -2.70 -3.72 -0.33
N GLY A 158 -3.07 -2.51 -0.76
CA GLY A 158 -2.76 -1.25 -0.06
C GLY A 158 -1.33 -0.73 -0.24
N LYS A 159 -0.49 -1.40 -1.04
CA LYS A 159 0.90 -0.99 -1.29
C LYS A 159 1.12 -0.65 -2.77
N PRO A 160 1.89 0.40 -3.10
CA PRO A 160 2.26 0.68 -4.47
C PRO A 160 3.34 -0.31 -4.94
N ASP A 161 3.10 -0.99 -6.06
CA ASP A 161 4.13 -1.76 -6.79
C ASP A 161 5.10 -0.82 -7.54
N GLY A 162 4.65 0.41 -7.83
CA GLY A 162 5.47 1.48 -8.35
C GLY A 162 4.65 2.56 -9.05
N THR A 163 5.33 3.66 -9.37
CA THR A 163 4.75 4.84 -10.00
C THR A 163 5.53 5.22 -11.26
N LYS A 164 4.82 5.58 -12.33
CA LYS A 164 5.39 6.02 -13.61
C LYS A 164 4.75 7.32 -14.04
N VAL A 165 5.58 8.28 -14.42
CA VAL A 165 5.14 9.55 -15.01
C VAL A 165 5.35 9.48 -16.52
N VAL A 166 4.30 9.82 -17.28
CA VAL A 166 4.30 9.79 -18.75
C VAL A 166 3.74 11.11 -19.28
N GLU A 167 4.34 11.64 -20.34
CA GLU A 167 3.79 12.81 -21.05
C GLU A 167 2.43 12.47 -21.68
N ARG A 168 1.49 13.41 -21.62
CA ARG A 168 0.17 13.29 -22.24
C ARG A 168 0.26 13.46 -23.74
N GLY A 169 -0.23 12.47 -24.47
CA GLY A 169 -0.45 12.51 -25.90
C GLY A 169 -1.92 12.79 -26.25
N GLU A 170 -2.28 12.45 -27.49
CA GLU A 170 -3.65 12.62 -28.01
C GLU A 170 -4.66 11.63 -27.41
N SER A 171 -4.19 10.48 -26.92
CA SER A 171 -5.03 9.40 -26.39
C SER A 171 -4.59 9.00 -24.99
N SER A 172 -5.34 9.46 -23.99
CA SER A 172 -5.08 9.13 -22.58
C SER A 172 -5.06 7.63 -22.30
N GLY A 173 -5.86 6.83 -23.01
CA GLY A 173 -5.83 5.37 -22.89
C GLY A 173 -4.51 4.77 -23.39
N ALA A 174 -3.96 5.30 -24.49
CA ALA A 174 -2.67 4.84 -25.02
C ALA A 174 -1.50 5.23 -24.12
N ASP A 175 -1.56 6.42 -23.52
CA ASP A 175 -0.54 6.91 -22.58
C ASP A 175 -0.52 6.07 -21.30
N ILE A 176 -1.70 5.72 -20.76
CA ILE A 176 -1.82 4.79 -19.62
C ILE A 176 -1.36 3.39 -20.02
N GLU A 177 -1.75 2.88 -21.20
CA GLU A 177 -1.27 1.58 -21.69
C GLU A 177 0.27 1.54 -21.75
N LYS A 178 0.89 2.59 -22.27
CA LYS A 178 2.35 2.74 -22.33
C LYS A 178 2.98 2.72 -20.93
N ALA A 179 2.37 3.40 -19.95
CA ALA A 179 2.83 3.38 -18.57
C ALA A 179 2.74 1.96 -17.97
N LEU A 180 1.59 1.31 -18.12
CA LEU A 180 1.31 -0.02 -17.57
C LEU A 180 2.19 -1.12 -18.16
N LEU A 181 2.52 -1.04 -19.45
CA LEU A 181 3.46 -1.96 -20.10
C LEU A 181 4.88 -1.90 -19.54
N SER A 182 5.25 -0.83 -18.84
CA SER A 182 6.57 -0.71 -18.21
C SER A 182 6.70 -1.45 -16.87
N PHE A 183 5.60 -1.95 -16.31
CA PHE A 183 5.58 -2.75 -15.08
C PHE A 183 5.79 -4.23 -15.43
N THR A 184 7.05 -4.66 -15.48
CA THR A 184 7.41 -6.05 -15.84
C THR A 184 7.13 -7.07 -14.73
N ASP A 185 7.05 -6.61 -13.48
CA ASP A 185 6.93 -7.47 -12.29
C ASP A 185 5.46 -7.72 -11.88
N VAL A 186 4.51 -7.22 -12.69
CA VAL A 186 3.07 -7.33 -12.44
C VAL A 186 2.46 -8.28 -13.48
N GLU A 187 2.26 -9.54 -13.11
CA GLU A 187 1.69 -10.56 -14.01
C GLU A 187 0.22 -10.26 -14.38
N THR A 188 -0.56 -9.76 -13.42
CA THR A 188 -1.98 -9.42 -13.59
C THR A 188 -2.27 -8.03 -13.04
N LEU A 189 -2.90 -7.19 -13.87
CA LEU A 189 -3.21 -5.81 -13.52
C LEU A 189 -4.51 -5.71 -12.71
N PRO A 190 -4.60 -4.80 -11.72
CA PRO A 190 -5.84 -4.55 -10.98
C PRO A 190 -7.00 -4.16 -11.89
N SER A 191 -8.20 -4.69 -11.65
CA SER A 191 -9.40 -4.42 -12.46
C SER A 191 -10.12 -3.11 -12.13
N LYS A 192 -9.54 -2.23 -11.29
CA LYS A 192 -10.09 -0.92 -10.92
C LYS A 192 -9.09 0.17 -11.28
N ILE A 193 -9.53 1.18 -12.02
CA ILE A 193 -8.76 2.39 -12.35
C ILE A 193 -9.44 3.58 -11.67
N LEU A 194 -8.69 4.29 -10.83
CA LEU A 194 -9.12 5.49 -10.14
C LEU A 194 -8.43 6.70 -10.77
N ILE A 195 -9.21 7.64 -11.30
CA ILE A 195 -8.67 8.84 -11.97
C ILE A 195 -8.91 10.10 -11.15
N TYR A 196 -7.90 10.98 -11.06
CA TYR A 196 -7.93 12.22 -10.29
C TYR A 196 -7.04 13.31 -10.94
N GLY A 197 -7.01 14.51 -10.35
CA GLY A 197 -6.05 15.56 -10.70
C GLY A 197 -6.61 16.70 -11.57
N GLU A 198 -7.57 16.43 -12.46
CA GLU A 198 -8.24 17.45 -13.27
C GLU A 198 -9.48 18.03 -12.58
N GLU A 199 -10.08 19.09 -13.13
CA GLU A 199 -11.39 19.54 -12.69
C GLU A 199 -12.46 18.46 -12.93
N SER A 200 -13.47 18.38 -12.06
CA SER A 200 -14.50 17.33 -12.09
C SER A 200 -15.16 17.17 -13.47
N LYS A 201 -15.40 18.27 -14.20
CA LYS A 201 -16.02 18.23 -15.54
C LYS A 201 -15.12 17.60 -16.60
N GLU A 202 -13.82 17.81 -16.52
CA GLU A 202 -12.85 17.22 -17.45
C GLU A 202 -12.59 15.75 -17.11
N LEU A 203 -12.59 15.41 -15.81
CA LEU A 203 -12.52 14.01 -15.34
C LEU A 203 -13.65 13.14 -15.88
N ASP A 204 -14.88 13.64 -15.93
CA ASP A 204 -16.02 12.87 -16.46
C ASP A 204 -15.91 12.64 -17.98
N LYS A 205 -15.36 13.61 -18.72
CA LYS A 205 -15.04 13.44 -20.15
C LYS A 205 -13.92 12.40 -20.35
N LEU A 206 -12.85 12.49 -19.57
CA LEU A 206 -11.75 11.53 -19.58
C LEU A 206 -12.25 10.12 -19.27
N LYS A 207 -13.08 9.95 -18.24
CA LYS A 207 -13.72 8.68 -17.90
C LYS A 207 -14.46 8.09 -19.10
N THR A 208 -15.26 8.91 -19.79
CA THR A 208 -16.02 8.47 -20.98
C THR A 208 -15.09 8.00 -22.10
N HIS A 209 -14.01 8.75 -22.37
CA HIS A 209 -13.01 8.34 -23.37
C HIS A 209 -12.28 7.05 -22.97
N LEU A 210 -11.87 6.91 -21.72
CA LEU A 210 -11.17 5.73 -21.22
C LEU A 210 -12.04 4.47 -21.24
N LEU A 211 -13.36 4.59 -21.03
CA LEU A 211 -14.30 3.47 -21.16
C LEU A 211 -14.41 2.96 -22.60
N SER A 212 -14.10 3.79 -23.60
CA SER A 212 -14.09 3.40 -25.02
C SER A 212 -12.76 2.78 -25.49
N PHE A 213 -11.71 2.81 -24.66
CA PHE A 213 -10.38 2.33 -25.02
C PHE A 213 -10.28 0.80 -24.96
N THR A 214 -9.46 0.21 -25.84
CA THR A 214 -9.29 -1.25 -25.97
C THR A 214 -8.22 -1.81 -25.02
N TRP A 215 -8.52 -1.80 -23.72
CA TRP A 215 -7.58 -2.19 -22.65
C TRP A 215 -7.02 -3.61 -22.76
N MET A 216 -7.84 -4.58 -23.17
CA MET A 216 -7.48 -6.01 -23.14
C MET A 216 -6.67 -6.47 -24.36
N SER A 217 -6.16 -5.55 -25.17
CA SER A 217 -5.42 -5.90 -26.39
C SER A 217 -3.95 -6.23 -26.13
N LYS A 218 -3.29 -5.50 -25.23
CA LYS A 218 -1.86 -5.69 -24.89
C LYS A 218 -1.59 -5.86 -23.39
N LEU A 219 -2.58 -5.57 -22.54
CA LEU A 219 -2.42 -5.54 -21.09
C LEU A 219 -3.09 -6.75 -20.44
N SER A 220 -2.45 -7.29 -19.41
CA SER A 220 -2.88 -8.47 -18.66
C SER A 220 -3.97 -8.16 -17.61
N PHE A 221 -5.11 -7.63 -18.06
CA PHE A 221 -6.30 -7.50 -17.21
C PHE A 221 -7.09 -8.82 -17.18
N LEU A 222 -7.53 -9.24 -15.99
CA LEU A 222 -8.42 -10.41 -15.85
C LEU A 222 -9.85 -10.12 -16.35
N HIS A 223 -10.29 -8.87 -16.18
CA HIS A 223 -11.59 -8.36 -16.59
C HIS A 223 -11.45 -6.94 -17.14
N PHE A 224 -12.45 -6.46 -17.88
CA PHE A 224 -12.46 -5.06 -18.32
C PHE A 224 -12.35 -4.12 -17.09
N PRO A 225 -11.43 -3.13 -17.10
CA PRO A 225 -11.21 -2.30 -15.93
C PRO A 225 -12.40 -1.39 -15.64
N LYS A 226 -12.84 -1.37 -14.38
CA LYS A 226 -13.83 -0.41 -13.87
C LYS A 226 -13.14 0.93 -13.63
N ILE A 227 -13.67 2.00 -14.22
CA ILE A 227 -13.08 3.36 -14.13
C ILE A 227 -13.96 4.25 -13.26
N GLU A 228 -13.38 4.84 -12.22
CA GLU A 228 -14.05 5.76 -11.29
C GLU A 228 -13.25 7.05 -11.13
N THR A 229 -13.95 8.16 -10.92
CA THR A 229 -13.36 9.50 -10.70
C THR A 229 -13.27 9.79 -9.20
N MET A 230 -12.25 10.54 -8.81
CA MET A 230 -12.06 11.04 -7.44
C MET A 230 -12.08 12.57 -7.41
N ASP A 231 -12.32 13.13 -6.23
CA ASP A 231 -12.31 14.58 -6.03
C ASP A 231 -10.95 15.20 -6.40
N SER A 232 -10.95 16.42 -6.93
CA SER A 232 -9.73 17.10 -7.39
C SER A 232 -8.76 17.43 -6.24
N ASP A 233 -9.25 17.54 -5.01
CA ASP A 233 -8.48 17.81 -3.79
C ASP A 233 -8.11 16.54 -3.01
N VAL A 234 -8.36 15.36 -3.58
CA VAL A 234 -8.15 14.09 -2.86
C VAL A 234 -6.70 13.89 -2.44
N THR A 235 -5.73 14.36 -3.22
CA THR A 235 -4.30 14.20 -2.91
C THR A 235 -3.91 14.99 -1.67
N ILE A 236 -4.33 16.26 -1.55
CA ILE A 236 -4.02 17.06 -0.37
C ILE A 236 -4.79 16.59 0.87
N LYS A 237 -6.05 16.14 0.71
CA LYS A 237 -6.81 15.49 1.80
C LYS A 237 -6.12 14.23 2.30
N SER A 238 -5.57 13.43 1.38
CA SER A 238 -4.83 12.21 1.69
C SER A 238 -3.56 12.51 2.48
N VAL A 239 -2.80 13.53 2.08
CA VAL A 239 -1.61 13.99 2.82
C VAL A 239 -1.98 14.46 4.22
N CYS A 240 -3.03 15.29 4.36
CA CYS A 240 -3.52 15.72 5.67
C CYS A 240 -3.91 14.53 6.55
N LEU A 241 -4.62 13.53 6.01
CA LEU A 241 -5.01 12.34 6.75
C LEU A 241 -3.80 11.50 7.20
N ALA A 242 -2.78 11.35 6.35
CA ALA A 242 -1.55 10.66 6.71
C ALA A 242 -0.87 11.34 7.89
N GLY A 243 -0.61 12.66 7.80
CA GLY A 243 0.01 13.38 8.91
C GLY A 243 -0.84 13.45 10.16
N ALA A 244 -2.17 13.50 10.01
CA ALA A 244 -3.08 13.46 11.15
C ALA A 244 -2.98 12.09 11.85
N SER A 245 -2.93 11.00 11.08
CA SER A 245 -2.86 9.63 11.63
C SER A 245 -1.55 9.36 12.38
N GLU A 246 -0.46 10.03 11.99
CA GLU A 246 0.82 10.05 12.72
C GLU A 246 0.72 10.80 14.07
N ILE A 247 -0.06 11.88 14.13
CA ILE A 247 -0.31 12.59 15.39
C ILE A 247 -1.22 11.76 16.31
N GLN A 248 -2.26 11.14 15.75
CA GLN A 248 -3.29 10.43 16.51
C GLN A 248 -3.85 9.24 15.71
N SER A 249 -3.77 8.04 16.29
CA SER A 249 -4.13 6.78 15.61
C SER A 249 -5.63 6.59 15.33
N ASP A 250 -6.51 7.28 16.06
CA ASP A 250 -7.97 7.07 16.05
C ASP A 250 -8.74 8.12 15.22
N ILE A 251 -8.14 8.65 14.16
CA ILE A 251 -8.78 9.73 13.38
C ILE A 251 -9.94 9.21 12.54
N ILE A 252 -11.03 9.96 12.59
CA ILE A 252 -12.26 9.83 11.81
C ILE A 252 -12.19 10.85 10.68
N TYR A 253 -12.29 10.38 9.44
CA TYR A 253 -12.46 11.24 8.28
C TYR A 253 -13.94 11.55 8.09
N SER A 254 -14.30 12.83 8.06
CA SER A 254 -15.66 13.32 7.83
C SER A 254 -15.68 14.19 6.58
N SER A 255 -16.50 13.83 5.60
CA SER A 255 -16.49 14.44 4.28
C SER A 255 -17.35 15.71 4.15
N THR A 256 -17.76 16.34 5.25
CA THR A 256 -18.65 17.52 5.20
C THR A 256 -17.92 18.80 5.60
N ILE A 257 -17.68 19.67 4.61
CA ILE A 257 -17.35 21.08 4.85
C ILE A 257 -18.68 21.85 5.00
N PRO A 258 -18.87 22.69 6.04
CA PRO A 258 -19.95 23.67 6.04
C PRO A 258 -19.69 24.70 4.93
N GLU A 259 -20.59 24.81 3.96
CA GLU A 259 -20.56 25.90 2.99
C GLU A 259 -20.55 27.24 3.72
N THR A 260 -19.40 27.91 3.72
CA THR A 260 -19.32 29.30 4.16
C THR A 260 -20.01 30.14 3.10
N LYS A 261 -21.23 30.57 3.41
CA LYS A 261 -21.96 31.58 2.63
C LYS A 261 -21.05 32.81 2.50
N ARG A 262 -20.48 33.01 1.32
CA ARG A 262 -19.93 34.31 0.90
C ARG A 262 -21.09 35.31 0.93
N GLN A 263 -21.17 36.13 1.97
CA GLN A 263 -21.98 37.34 1.93
C GLN A 263 -21.31 38.31 0.96
N VAL A 264 -21.77 38.28 -0.29
CA VAL A 264 -21.57 39.39 -1.22
C VAL A 264 -22.49 40.51 -0.72
N VAL A 265 -21.88 41.52 -0.10
CA VAL A 265 -22.56 42.79 0.18
C VAL A 265 -22.72 43.52 -1.15
N THR A 266 -23.86 43.33 -1.81
CA THR A 266 -24.30 44.22 -2.89
C THR A 266 -25.38 45.14 -2.35
N LYS A 267 -25.08 46.44 -2.45
CA LYS A 267 -25.95 47.58 -2.11
C LYS A 267 -27.35 47.44 -2.71
N MET A 268 -28.32 47.83 -1.88
CA MET A 268 -29.74 47.99 -2.19
C MET A 268 -29.99 48.87 -3.42
N THR A 269 -30.87 48.40 -4.31
CA THR A 269 -31.89 49.24 -4.96
C THR A 269 -33.23 48.56 -4.73
N LYS A 270 -34.19 49.36 -4.30
CA LYS A 270 -35.47 49.01 -3.69
C LYS A 270 -36.56 49.13 -4.76
N GLU A 271 -37.40 48.13 -4.95
CA GLU A 271 -38.76 48.28 -5.47
C GLU A 271 -39.67 47.22 -4.82
N GLU A 272 -40.86 47.66 -4.43
CA GLU A 272 -41.82 47.05 -3.51
C GLU A 272 -42.70 45.93 -4.13
N PRO A 273 -43.43 45.15 -3.31
CA PRO A 273 -44.00 43.86 -3.67
C PRO A 273 -45.48 43.92 -4.08
N GLU A 274 -45.96 42.84 -4.70
CA GLU A 274 -47.37 42.48 -4.75
C GLU A 274 -47.55 41.03 -4.25
N LEU A 275 -48.50 40.85 -3.33
CA LEU A 275 -48.88 39.60 -2.67
C LEU A 275 -49.70 38.70 -3.60
N GLU A 276 -49.59 37.36 -3.46
CA GLU A 276 -50.75 36.44 -3.41
C GLU A 276 -50.43 35.16 -2.60
N GLU A 277 -51.45 34.66 -1.90
CA GLU A 277 -51.50 33.57 -0.90
C GLU A 277 -51.72 32.15 -1.48
N PRO A 278 -51.65 31.07 -0.66
CA PRO A 278 -51.59 29.67 -1.10
C PRO A 278 -52.91 28.88 -0.96
N ALA A 279 -53.06 27.81 -1.76
CA ALA A 279 -54.04 26.72 -1.61
C ALA A 279 -53.61 25.55 -2.54
N ALA A 280 -53.81 24.25 -2.30
CA ALA A 280 -54.42 23.48 -1.22
C ALA A 280 -53.97 22.01 -1.37
N VAL A 281 -54.01 21.27 -0.25
CA VAL A 281 -53.94 19.80 -0.17
C VAL A 281 -55.33 19.27 0.22
N GLY A 282 -55.77 18.19 -0.41
CA GLY A 282 -56.91 17.36 0.00
C GLY A 282 -56.96 16.11 -0.88
N GLY A 283 -57.37 14.92 -0.45
CA GLY A 283 -57.85 14.35 0.81
C GLY A 283 -57.81 12.82 0.66
N THR A 284 -57.96 12.02 1.71
CA THR A 284 -59.26 11.44 2.09
C THR A 284 -59.15 10.61 3.38
N LEU A 285 -60.28 10.58 4.09
CA LEU A 285 -60.54 10.09 5.45
C LEU A 285 -60.86 8.60 5.52
N GLY A 286 -60.68 8.01 6.71
CA GLY A 286 -61.34 6.77 7.15
C GLY A 286 -61.19 6.54 8.66
N PHE A 287 -62.23 6.90 9.44
CA PHE A 287 -62.42 6.67 10.89
C PHE A 287 -62.64 5.16 11.22
N ILE A 288 -62.44 4.62 12.43
CA ILE A 288 -63.26 4.69 13.68
C ILE A 288 -62.44 3.97 14.80
N VAL A 289 -62.05 4.61 15.92
CA VAL A 289 -62.60 4.59 17.32
C VAL A 289 -62.76 3.21 17.99
N GLY A 290 -62.18 3.03 19.19
CA GLY A 290 -62.71 2.09 20.20
C GLY A 290 -61.75 1.47 21.22
N ASP A 291 -61.31 2.27 22.20
CA ASP A 291 -61.11 2.00 23.65
C ASP A 291 -60.75 0.60 24.25
N VAL A 292 -59.66 0.65 25.05
CA VAL A 292 -59.53 0.29 26.50
C VAL A 292 -59.05 -1.10 26.97
N SER A 293 -58.04 -1.02 27.85
CA SER A 293 -57.59 -1.91 28.96
C SER A 293 -56.85 -3.21 28.62
N GLU A 294 -55.96 -3.75 29.44
CA GLU A 294 -55.02 -3.32 30.51
C GLU A 294 -54.36 -4.64 31.00
N LYS A 295 -53.11 -4.56 31.50
CA LYS A 295 -52.36 -5.57 32.31
C LYS A 295 -51.82 -6.83 31.60
N ALA A 296 -50.50 -7.09 31.59
CA ALA A 296 -49.59 -7.49 32.70
C ALA A 296 -50.05 -8.80 33.36
N GLU A 297 -49.25 -9.84 33.62
CA GLU A 297 -47.80 -10.05 33.74
C GLU A 297 -47.53 -11.57 33.69
N GLU A 298 -46.27 -11.96 33.63
CA GLU A 298 -45.74 -13.34 33.67
C GLU A 298 -46.03 -14.08 34.99
N GLU A 299 -46.04 -15.42 34.95
CA GLU A 299 -45.41 -16.23 36.00
C GLU A 299 -45.08 -17.67 35.52
N VAL A 300 -43.89 -18.13 35.88
CA VAL A 300 -43.31 -19.45 35.65
C VAL A 300 -43.38 -20.26 36.95
N VAL A 301 -43.77 -21.53 36.89
CA VAL A 301 -43.57 -22.49 37.99
C VAL A 301 -43.12 -23.87 37.47
N VAL A 302 -42.04 -24.36 38.08
CA VAL A 302 -41.39 -25.68 37.98
C VAL A 302 -41.97 -26.62 39.05
N VAL A 303 -42.16 -27.94 38.78
CA VAL A 303 -41.86 -29.05 39.73
C VAL A 303 -41.62 -30.40 39.00
N GLU A 304 -40.56 -31.11 39.45
CA GLU A 304 -40.16 -32.54 39.40
C GLU A 304 -41.31 -33.54 39.78
N ASP A 305 -41.28 -34.88 39.70
CA ASP A 305 -40.23 -35.91 39.86
C ASP A 305 -40.73 -37.32 39.45
N SER A 306 -39.80 -38.29 39.40
CA SER A 306 -39.89 -39.71 39.80
C SER A 306 -39.91 -40.88 38.77
N LEU A 307 -38.84 -41.67 38.91
CA LEU A 307 -38.39 -42.99 38.40
C LEU A 307 -39.30 -44.19 38.84
N PRO A 308 -39.13 -45.49 38.42
CA PRO A 308 -37.85 -46.21 38.24
C PRO A 308 -37.77 -47.38 37.23
N ALA A 309 -36.59 -48.03 37.27
CA ALA A 309 -35.96 -48.98 36.35
C ALA A 309 -36.25 -50.49 36.56
N GLN A 310 -35.66 -51.30 35.65
CA GLN A 310 -35.24 -52.73 35.66
C GLN A 310 -35.88 -53.53 34.51
N SER A 311 -35.25 -54.46 33.76
CA SER A 311 -33.87 -55.01 33.71
C SER A 311 -33.81 -56.06 32.57
N LEU A 312 -32.59 -56.38 32.07
CA LEU A 312 -32.19 -57.61 31.30
C LEU A 312 -32.81 -57.75 29.89
N ASP A 313 -32.18 -58.22 28.81
CA ASP A 313 -31.13 -59.24 28.63
C ASP A 313 -30.48 -59.13 27.22
N VAL A 314 -29.35 -59.83 27.04
CA VAL A 314 -28.58 -60.03 25.80
C VAL A 314 -29.32 -60.93 24.79
N VAL A 315 -29.48 -60.54 23.52
CA VAL A 315 -29.60 -61.48 22.37
C VAL A 315 -29.03 -60.86 21.09
N GLU A 316 -27.92 -61.47 20.65
CA GLU A 316 -27.60 -61.98 19.30
C GLU A 316 -28.18 -61.34 18.03
N LYS A 317 -27.27 -61.20 17.04
CA LYS A 317 -27.57 -60.97 15.63
C LYS A 317 -28.47 -62.09 15.09
N GLU A 318 -29.56 -61.73 14.43
CA GLU A 318 -30.12 -62.57 13.38
C GLU A 318 -30.56 -61.74 12.16
N ASP A 319 -30.12 -62.25 11.02
CA ASP A 319 -30.55 -61.91 9.68
C ASP A 319 -32.07 -62.02 9.55
N PHE A 320 -32.72 -60.92 9.21
CA PHE A 320 -34.12 -60.95 8.81
C PHE A 320 -34.25 -60.73 7.31
N GLU A 321 -34.08 -61.84 6.57
CA GLU A 321 -34.70 -62.02 5.27
C GLU A 321 -36.23 -61.92 5.42
N GLN A 322 -36.77 -60.71 5.29
CA GLN A 322 -38.20 -60.57 5.08
C GLN A 322 -38.49 -60.72 3.59
N LYS A 323 -38.72 -61.98 3.19
CA LYS A 323 -39.40 -62.37 1.96
C LYS A 323 -40.74 -61.64 1.90
N MET A 324 -40.77 -60.53 1.18
CA MET A 324 -42.00 -59.85 0.83
C MET A 324 -42.80 -60.81 -0.05
N SER A 325 -43.83 -61.43 0.52
CA SER A 325 -44.76 -62.26 -0.24
C SER A 325 -45.39 -61.36 -1.31
N LEU A 326 -45.04 -61.62 -2.57
CA LEU A 326 -45.74 -61.07 -3.72
C LEU A 326 -47.20 -61.53 -3.64
N MET A 327 -48.02 -60.68 -3.04
CA MET A 327 -49.47 -60.78 -3.07
C MET A 327 -49.87 -60.74 -4.55
N ARG A 328 -50.10 -61.92 -5.12
CA ARG A 328 -50.66 -62.12 -6.47
C ARG A 328 -52.13 -61.71 -6.46
N PHE A 329 -52.38 -60.40 -6.42
CA PHE A 329 -53.63 -59.84 -6.92
C PHE A 329 -53.43 -59.50 -8.40
N ILE A 330 -53.44 -60.53 -9.25
CA ILE A 330 -53.65 -60.34 -10.68
C ILE A 330 -55.17 -60.43 -10.88
N PRO A 331 -55.90 -59.33 -11.09
CA PRO A 331 -57.28 -59.42 -11.52
C PRO A 331 -57.28 -60.18 -12.86
N LYS A 332 -58.08 -61.24 -12.96
CA LYS A 332 -58.25 -61.99 -14.21
C LYS A 332 -58.98 -61.10 -15.23
N LEU A 333 -58.27 -60.19 -15.88
CA LEU A 333 -58.78 -59.45 -17.02
C LEU A 333 -58.84 -60.41 -18.21
N ARG A 334 -60.06 -60.90 -18.48
CA ARG A 334 -60.44 -61.62 -19.69
C ARG A 334 -60.39 -60.66 -20.89
N PHE A 335 -59.20 -60.36 -21.39
CA PHE A 335 -59.06 -59.66 -22.66
C PHE A 335 -59.22 -60.64 -23.81
N LYS A 336 -60.33 -60.50 -24.53
CA LYS A 336 -60.71 -61.26 -25.74
C LYS A 336 -59.73 -61.07 -26.91
N ASN A 337 -58.78 -60.12 -26.82
CA ASN A 337 -57.79 -59.81 -27.85
C ASN A 337 -56.35 -59.86 -27.30
N ARG A 338 -55.68 -61.02 -27.41
CA ARG A 338 -54.24 -61.21 -27.05
C ARG A 338 -53.27 -60.26 -27.77
N ARG A 339 -53.70 -59.56 -28.83
CA ARG A 339 -52.90 -58.58 -29.59
C ARG A 339 -52.66 -57.25 -28.85
N LEU A 340 -53.35 -56.98 -27.73
CA LEU A 340 -53.15 -55.76 -26.92
C LEU A 340 -52.23 -55.93 -25.69
N LEU A 341 -51.83 -57.17 -25.32
CA LEU A 341 -50.99 -57.41 -24.13
C LEU A 341 -49.52 -57.03 -24.34
N ILE A 342 -49.00 -57.27 -25.54
CA ILE A 342 -47.62 -56.96 -25.92
C ILE A 342 -47.35 -55.43 -25.87
N PRO A 343 -48.18 -54.56 -26.48
CA PRO A 343 -47.97 -53.11 -26.37
C PRO A 343 -48.14 -52.60 -24.93
N ALA A 344 -49.05 -53.19 -24.14
CA ALA A 344 -49.20 -52.81 -22.73
C ALA A 344 -47.96 -53.16 -21.89
N ALA A 345 -47.38 -54.36 -22.06
CA ALA A 345 -46.15 -54.75 -21.38
C ALA A 345 -44.95 -53.88 -21.80
N LEU A 346 -44.86 -53.53 -23.08
CA LEU A 346 -43.82 -52.63 -23.61
C LEU A 346 -43.92 -51.23 -22.98
N VAL A 347 -45.14 -50.69 -22.83
CA VAL A 347 -45.37 -49.40 -22.18
C VAL A 347 -44.96 -49.43 -20.70
N VAL A 348 -45.28 -50.51 -19.97
CA VAL A 348 -44.85 -50.66 -18.57
C VAL A 348 -43.31 -50.73 -18.46
N ILE A 349 -42.65 -51.45 -19.36
CA ILE A 349 -41.18 -51.52 -19.40
C ILE A 349 -40.59 -50.14 -19.73
N LEU A 350 -41.16 -49.40 -20.68
CA LEU A 350 -40.71 -48.05 -21.02
C LEU A 350 -40.89 -47.08 -19.83
N ILE A 351 -41.98 -47.21 -19.07
CA ILE A 351 -42.20 -46.43 -17.84
C ILE A 351 -41.15 -46.79 -16.77
N LEU A 352 -40.84 -48.08 -16.58
CA LEU A 352 -39.81 -48.50 -15.63
C LEU A 352 -38.41 -48.02 -16.06
N ILE A 353 -38.08 -48.10 -17.34
CA ILE A 353 -36.83 -47.56 -17.87
C ILE A 353 -36.77 -46.04 -17.64
N TYR A 354 -37.86 -45.32 -17.92
CA TYR A 354 -37.95 -43.88 -17.69
C TYR A 354 -37.81 -43.49 -16.21
N LEU A 355 -38.33 -44.30 -15.28
CA LEU A 355 -38.25 -44.02 -13.84
C LEU A 355 -36.87 -44.31 -13.25
N PHE A 356 -36.20 -45.39 -13.66
CA PHE A 356 -35.00 -45.89 -12.97
C PHE A 356 -33.67 -45.64 -13.68
N LEU A 357 -33.67 -45.43 -15.01
CA LEU A 357 -32.45 -45.27 -15.80
C LEU A 357 -31.84 -43.85 -15.71
N PRO A 358 -32.61 -42.75 -15.75
CA PRO A 358 -32.02 -41.40 -15.76
C PRO A 358 -31.26 -41.09 -14.47
N LYS A 359 -30.11 -40.44 -14.62
CA LYS A 359 -29.30 -39.84 -13.55
C LYS A 359 -29.07 -38.36 -13.84
N ALA A 360 -29.00 -37.55 -12.80
CA ALA A 360 -28.68 -36.12 -12.91
C ALA A 360 -27.51 -35.75 -11.98
N GLU A 361 -26.62 -34.90 -12.48
CA GLU A 361 -25.57 -34.23 -11.72
C GLU A 361 -25.86 -32.73 -11.77
N VAL A 362 -25.99 -32.11 -10.59
CA VAL A 362 -26.35 -30.71 -10.43
C VAL A 362 -25.21 -30.03 -9.68
N LYS A 363 -24.42 -29.22 -10.38
CA LYS A 363 -23.39 -28.38 -9.76
C LYS A 363 -24.00 -27.03 -9.42
N ILE A 364 -23.97 -26.64 -8.15
CA ILE A 364 -24.47 -25.36 -7.66
C ILE A 364 -23.27 -24.44 -7.47
N PHE A 365 -23.31 -23.27 -8.11
CA PHE A 365 -22.29 -22.23 -7.96
C PHE A 365 -22.74 -21.22 -6.93
N ILE A 366 -21.93 -21.02 -5.90
CA ILE A 366 -22.21 -20.13 -4.78
C ILE A 366 -21.18 -19.01 -4.68
N GLU A 367 -21.58 -17.90 -4.08
CA GLU A 367 -20.66 -16.83 -3.70
C GLU A 367 -20.15 -17.08 -2.27
N PRO A 368 -18.83 -17.28 -2.06
CA PRO A 368 -18.29 -17.50 -0.72
C PRO A 368 -18.26 -16.17 0.04
N LYS A 369 -18.63 -16.22 1.32
CA LYS A 369 -18.40 -15.10 2.22
C LYS A 369 -16.97 -15.17 2.73
N VAL A 370 -16.23 -14.08 2.58
CA VAL A 370 -14.84 -14.00 3.02
C VAL A 370 -14.77 -13.41 4.42
N LEU A 371 -14.02 -14.06 5.31
CA LEU A 371 -13.64 -13.52 6.61
C LEU A 371 -12.12 -13.35 6.65
N GLU A 372 -11.67 -12.12 6.79
CA GLU A 372 -10.25 -11.79 6.95
C GLU A 372 -9.93 -11.53 8.42
N ARG A 373 -8.87 -12.17 8.91
CA ARG A 373 -8.33 -11.96 10.26
C ARG A 373 -6.83 -12.07 10.26
N ASP A 374 -6.22 -11.36 11.20
CA ASP A 374 -4.81 -11.44 11.50
C ASP A 374 -4.60 -11.94 12.93
N THR A 375 -3.53 -12.69 13.13
CA THR A 375 -3.06 -13.01 14.47
C THR A 375 -1.56 -13.19 14.47
N GLN A 376 -0.93 -12.82 15.56
CA GLN A 376 0.45 -13.20 15.81
C GLN A 376 0.53 -14.70 16.08
N VAL A 377 1.46 -15.37 15.40
CA VAL A 377 1.78 -16.80 15.55
C VAL A 377 3.28 -16.94 15.80
N VAL A 378 3.66 -17.90 16.63
CA VAL A 378 5.06 -18.20 16.93
C VAL A 378 5.40 -19.60 16.42
N ALA A 379 6.31 -19.68 15.44
CA ALA A 379 6.95 -20.94 15.05
C ALA A 379 8.18 -21.18 15.94
N ASP A 380 8.09 -22.19 16.81
CA ASP A 380 9.13 -22.51 17.80
C ASP A 380 9.81 -23.84 17.44
N PRO A 381 11.12 -23.84 17.12
CA PRO A 381 11.88 -25.06 16.88
C PRO A 381 11.88 -26.08 18.04
N GLY A 382 11.60 -25.64 19.27
CA GLY A 382 11.47 -26.50 20.44
C GLY A 382 10.07 -27.08 20.65
N ALA A 383 9.05 -26.59 19.94
CA ALA A 383 7.69 -27.10 20.06
C ALA A 383 7.50 -28.40 19.27
N LYS A 384 6.86 -29.42 19.89
CA LYS A 384 6.63 -30.74 19.28
C LYS A 384 5.26 -30.88 18.63
N SER A 385 4.30 -30.04 19.01
CA SER A 385 2.93 -30.04 18.51
C SER A 385 2.37 -28.63 18.55
N VAL A 386 1.29 -28.40 17.80
CA VAL A 386 0.56 -27.14 17.81
C VAL A 386 -0.05 -26.89 19.19
N ASN A 387 0.19 -25.71 19.74
CA ASN A 387 -0.51 -25.20 20.92
C ASN A 387 -1.43 -24.05 20.48
N GLU A 388 -2.72 -24.35 20.45
CA GLU A 388 -3.75 -23.46 19.94
C GLU A 388 -4.03 -22.26 20.85
N GLU A 389 -3.91 -22.43 22.19
CA GLU A 389 -4.18 -21.37 23.16
C GLU A 389 -3.09 -20.30 23.15
N SER A 390 -1.83 -20.74 23.13
CA SER A 390 -0.68 -19.84 23.08
C SER A 390 -0.27 -19.46 21.65
N LYS A 391 -0.98 -19.98 20.63
CA LYS A 391 -0.72 -19.74 19.19
C LYS A 391 0.71 -20.09 18.77
N ILE A 392 1.21 -21.22 19.26
CA ILE A 392 2.55 -21.73 18.96
C ILE A 392 2.44 -22.91 17.99
N ILE A 393 3.23 -22.90 16.92
CA ILE A 393 3.38 -24.02 15.98
C ILE A 393 4.81 -24.59 16.03
N PRO A 394 4.99 -25.89 15.74
CA PRO A 394 6.31 -26.49 15.55
C PRO A 394 7.11 -25.79 14.45
N GLY A 395 8.31 -25.34 14.80
CA GLY A 395 9.32 -24.85 13.86
C GLY A 395 10.38 -25.92 13.59
N GLN A 396 11.14 -25.75 12.52
CA GLN A 396 12.37 -26.49 12.25
C GLN A 396 13.46 -25.49 11.91
N SER A 397 14.54 -25.47 12.71
CA SER A 397 15.71 -24.64 12.39
C SER A 397 16.38 -25.14 11.12
N VAL A 398 16.69 -24.22 10.23
CA VAL A 398 17.29 -24.49 8.91
C VAL A 398 18.44 -23.54 8.66
N GLU A 399 19.45 -24.03 7.95
CA GLU A 399 20.57 -23.19 7.52
C GLU A 399 21.06 -23.59 6.14
N THR A 400 21.56 -22.62 5.39
CA THR A 400 22.23 -22.84 4.12
C THR A 400 23.30 -21.78 3.89
N GLU A 401 24.36 -22.16 3.20
CA GLU A 401 25.39 -21.24 2.74
C GLU A 401 25.21 -21.01 1.24
N VAL A 402 25.30 -19.76 0.82
CA VAL A 402 25.25 -19.37 -0.59
C VAL A 402 26.34 -18.36 -0.90
N SER A 403 26.88 -18.44 -2.11
CA SER A 403 27.94 -17.57 -2.59
C SER A 403 27.60 -16.99 -3.95
N GLY A 404 27.95 -15.74 -4.17
CA GLY A 404 27.71 -15.06 -5.44
C GLY A 404 28.71 -13.95 -5.72
N SER A 405 28.64 -13.43 -6.94
CA SER A 405 29.45 -12.31 -7.40
C SER A 405 28.59 -11.34 -8.21
N LYS A 406 28.77 -10.04 -7.99
CA LYS A 406 28.07 -9.00 -8.75
C LYS A 406 29.04 -7.88 -9.09
N LYS A 407 28.86 -7.29 -10.27
CA LYS A 407 29.61 -6.14 -10.76
C LYS A 407 28.73 -4.90 -10.77
N GLU A 408 29.36 -3.75 -10.60
CA GLU A 408 28.68 -2.46 -10.67
C GLU A 408 29.61 -1.36 -11.19
N ALA A 409 29.02 -0.36 -11.85
CA ALA A 409 29.73 0.82 -12.30
C ALA A 409 30.05 1.76 -11.13
N SER A 410 31.22 2.39 -11.16
CA SER A 410 31.61 3.41 -10.19
C SER A 410 30.97 4.75 -10.56
N SER A 411 30.41 5.46 -9.58
CA SER A 411 29.78 6.77 -9.78
C SER A 411 30.59 7.94 -9.20
N GLY A 412 31.53 7.66 -8.30
CA GLY A 412 32.37 8.67 -7.68
C GLY A 412 33.23 9.41 -8.71
N LYS A 413 33.39 10.72 -8.52
CA LYS A 413 34.32 11.54 -9.30
C LYS A 413 35.40 12.07 -8.40
N LYS A 414 36.64 12.00 -8.88
CA LYS A 414 37.80 12.60 -8.21
C LYS A 414 38.61 13.38 -9.23
N THR A 415 38.85 14.65 -8.95
CA THR A 415 39.78 15.45 -9.75
C THR A 415 41.20 15.09 -9.35
N VAL A 416 42.00 14.67 -10.33
CA VAL A 416 43.43 14.38 -10.18
C VAL A 416 44.23 15.28 -11.12
N GLY A 417 45.45 15.61 -10.72
CA GLY A 417 46.35 16.46 -11.52
C GLY A 417 47.41 17.10 -10.65
N ASP A 418 48.15 18.04 -11.24
CA ASP A 418 49.24 18.75 -10.58
C ASP A 418 48.78 20.11 -10.06
N ALA A 419 49.30 20.51 -8.90
CA ALA A 419 49.08 21.83 -8.33
C ALA A 419 49.97 22.87 -9.02
N ALA A 420 49.39 24.03 -9.35
CA ALA A 420 50.15 25.14 -9.90
C ALA A 420 51.17 25.66 -8.88
N LYS A 421 52.37 25.97 -9.37
CA LYS A 421 53.44 26.56 -8.58
C LYS A 421 53.85 27.88 -9.18
N GLY A 422 54.23 28.81 -8.32
CA GLY A 422 54.72 30.11 -8.76
C GLY A 422 55.46 30.83 -7.65
N LYS A 423 56.08 31.94 -8.04
CA LYS A 423 56.82 32.80 -7.13
C LYS A 423 55.95 33.99 -6.77
N VAL A 424 56.01 34.43 -5.51
CA VAL A 424 55.34 35.66 -5.07
C VAL A 424 56.36 36.64 -4.55
N LYS A 425 56.08 37.92 -4.75
CA LYS A 425 56.76 39.06 -4.15
C LYS A 425 55.98 39.48 -2.90
N ILE A 426 56.58 39.29 -1.73
CA ILE A 426 56.00 39.71 -0.45
C ILE A 426 56.68 40.98 0.00
N ILE A 427 55.90 42.03 0.21
CA ILE A 427 56.35 43.37 0.57
C ILE A 427 55.89 43.67 1.99
N ASN A 428 56.83 43.97 2.88
CA ASN A 428 56.50 44.40 4.24
C ASN A 428 56.12 45.89 4.23
N ASN A 429 54.89 46.21 4.66
CA ASN A 429 54.39 47.57 4.80
C ASN A 429 54.37 48.05 6.27
N SER A 430 54.89 47.24 7.20
CA SER A 430 55.00 47.57 8.63
C SER A 430 56.40 48.07 9.00
N SER A 431 56.48 48.84 10.08
CA SER A 431 57.71 49.23 10.76
C SER A 431 58.35 48.10 11.57
N ASP A 432 57.68 46.94 11.69
CA ASP A 432 58.18 45.75 12.38
C ASP A 432 58.57 44.65 11.38
N THR A 433 59.50 43.78 11.80
CA THR A 433 59.84 42.57 11.03
C THR A 433 58.63 41.64 10.93
N GLN A 434 58.36 41.12 9.73
CA GLN A 434 57.26 40.19 9.47
C GLN A 434 57.80 38.79 9.18
N THR A 435 57.28 37.78 9.88
CA THR A 435 57.61 36.37 9.64
C THR A 435 56.38 35.64 9.15
N LEU A 436 56.50 34.96 8.01
CA LEU A 436 55.47 34.07 7.47
C LEU A 436 56.00 32.64 7.47
N SER A 437 55.39 31.76 8.25
CA SER A 437 55.78 30.36 8.33
C SER A 437 55.44 29.58 7.05
N LYS A 438 56.20 28.51 6.77
CA LYS A 438 55.82 27.49 5.78
C LYS A 438 54.37 27.03 6.03
N GLY A 439 53.59 26.87 4.96
CA GLY A 439 52.18 26.48 5.04
C GLY A 439 51.21 27.65 5.26
N THR A 440 51.70 28.89 5.41
CA THR A 440 50.83 30.08 5.48
C THR A 440 49.95 30.14 4.23
N VAL A 441 48.63 30.23 4.44
CA VAL A 441 47.65 30.26 3.36
C VAL A 441 47.46 31.68 2.86
N ILE A 442 47.61 31.86 1.55
CA ILE A 442 47.30 33.09 0.82
C ILE A 442 46.22 32.77 -0.22
N SER A 443 45.35 33.72 -0.52
CA SER A 443 44.21 33.50 -1.40
C SER A 443 44.14 34.50 -2.53
N SER A 444 43.73 34.07 -3.72
CA SER A 444 43.47 34.95 -4.85
C SER A 444 42.38 34.33 -5.72
N ASN A 445 41.41 35.14 -6.17
CA ASN A 445 40.27 34.69 -6.98
C ASN A 445 39.53 33.47 -6.40
N GLY A 446 39.43 33.37 -5.07
CA GLY A 446 38.81 32.23 -4.37
C GLY A 446 39.68 30.97 -4.26
N LEU A 447 40.86 30.95 -4.88
CA LEU A 447 41.82 29.85 -4.82
C LEU A 447 42.81 30.06 -3.67
N LYS A 448 43.22 28.95 -3.04
CA LYS A 448 44.16 28.95 -1.90
C LYS A 448 45.53 28.45 -2.35
N PHE A 449 46.57 29.09 -1.86
CA PHE A 449 47.98 28.74 -2.06
C PHE A 449 48.69 28.72 -0.72
N THR A 450 49.74 27.91 -0.60
CA THR A 450 50.53 27.79 0.62
C THR A 450 51.99 28.11 0.35
N LEU A 451 52.64 28.78 1.30
CA LEU A 451 54.08 29.03 1.24
C LEU A 451 54.87 27.72 1.39
N ASP A 452 55.83 27.49 0.49
CA ASP A 452 56.65 26.29 0.51
C ASP A 452 57.76 26.34 1.58
N THR A 453 58.13 27.56 2.02
CA THR A 453 59.17 27.83 3.01
C THR A 453 58.76 28.95 3.98
N THR A 454 59.40 28.98 5.15
CA THR A 454 59.29 30.12 6.07
C THR A 454 60.10 31.31 5.54
N VAL A 455 59.57 32.52 5.69
CA VAL A 455 60.15 33.75 5.16
C VAL A 455 60.17 34.81 6.25
N ASN A 456 61.32 35.43 6.45
CA ASN A 456 61.51 36.56 7.36
C ASN A 456 61.77 37.82 6.55
N ILE A 457 60.94 38.83 6.73
CA ILE A 457 60.97 40.06 5.95
C ILE A 457 61.28 41.20 6.91
N ALA A 458 62.42 41.86 6.69
CA ALA A 458 62.85 42.98 7.53
C ALA A 458 61.80 44.11 7.57
N SER A 459 61.84 44.92 8.64
CA SER A 459 61.00 46.12 8.78
C SER A 459 61.26 47.15 7.68
N THR A 460 60.20 47.80 7.19
CA THR A 460 60.32 48.92 6.24
C THR A 460 60.21 50.25 6.99
N SER A 461 61.22 51.11 6.90
CA SER A 461 61.15 52.47 7.47
C SER A 461 60.25 53.38 6.64
N ALA A 462 59.44 54.23 7.30
CA ALA A 462 58.50 55.15 6.66
C ALA A 462 59.18 56.20 5.74
N THR A 463 60.50 56.38 5.86
CA THR A 463 61.31 57.35 5.10
C THR A 463 62.24 56.70 4.06
N ALA A 464 62.14 55.38 3.83
CA ALA A 464 63.02 54.68 2.90
C ALA A 464 62.45 54.61 1.48
N ASP A 465 63.25 54.97 0.48
CA ASP A 465 62.89 54.87 -0.95
C ASP A 465 62.74 53.41 -1.44
N THR A 466 63.14 52.43 -0.62
CA THR A 466 63.10 51.00 -0.92
C THR A 466 62.40 50.22 0.18
N LYS A 467 61.32 49.50 -0.18
CA LYS A 467 60.60 48.59 0.72
C LYS A 467 61.34 47.26 0.88
N SER A 468 61.20 46.60 2.03
CA SER A 468 61.73 45.25 2.26
C SER A 468 60.87 44.21 1.53
N ILE A 469 61.52 43.35 0.73
CA ILE A 469 60.85 42.42 -0.18
C ILE A 469 61.51 41.05 -0.11
N GLU A 470 60.70 40.01 0.02
CA GLU A 470 61.12 38.62 -0.14
C GLU A 470 60.35 37.92 -1.25
N LYS A 471 60.95 36.87 -1.82
CA LYS A 471 60.45 36.22 -3.04
C LYS A 471 60.29 34.70 -2.91
N PRO A 472 59.40 34.20 -2.03
CA PRO A 472 59.22 32.76 -1.85
C PRO A 472 58.43 32.10 -2.98
N PHE A 473 58.53 30.77 -3.03
CA PHE A 473 57.63 29.92 -3.82
C PHE A 473 56.38 29.57 -3.04
N VAL A 474 55.28 29.43 -3.78
CA VAL A 474 54.00 28.99 -3.26
C VAL A 474 53.41 27.92 -4.18
N THR A 475 52.65 27.00 -3.59
CA THR A 475 51.96 25.92 -4.28
C THR A 475 50.45 26.03 -4.04
N ALA A 476 49.65 25.86 -5.10
CA ALA A 476 48.19 25.79 -5.00
C ALA A 476 47.76 24.62 -4.09
N VAL A 477 46.75 24.84 -3.27
CA VAL A 477 46.23 23.80 -2.35
C VAL A 477 45.47 22.71 -3.12
N VAL A 478 44.84 23.08 -4.24
CA VAL A 478 44.07 22.17 -5.09
C VAL A 478 44.75 22.07 -6.45
N ALA A 479 44.82 20.86 -7.01
CA ALA A 479 45.30 20.63 -8.37
C ALA A 479 44.32 21.23 -9.39
N GLY A 480 44.85 21.87 -10.43
CA GLY A 480 44.01 22.41 -11.51
C GLY A 480 44.62 23.56 -12.27
N ALA A 481 44.15 23.72 -13.52
CA ALA A 481 44.59 24.80 -14.41
C ALA A 481 44.22 26.19 -13.90
N ASP A 482 43.17 26.31 -13.08
CA ASP A 482 42.73 27.58 -12.48
C ASP A 482 43.80 28.18 -11.56
N GLY A 483 44.70 27.34 -11.01
CA GLY A 483 45.85 27.79 -10.22
C GLY A 483 46.94 28.49 -11.04
N ASN A 484 46.88 28.45 -12.38
CA ASN A 484 47.85 29.09 -13.28
C ASN A 484 47.56 30.59 -13.41
N LEU A 485 47.90 31.33 -12.36
CA LEU A 485 47.70 32.78 -12.26
C LEU A 485 48.74 33.57 -13.08
N ALA A 486 48.30 34.69 -13.67
CA ALA A 486 49.20 35.60 -14.38
C ALA A 486 50.11 36.38 -13.42
N SER A 487 51.27 36.80 -13.92
CA SER A 487 52.16 37.73 -13.21
C SER A 487 51.42 39.00 -12.79
N GLY A 488 51.73 39.52 -11.61
CA GLY A 488 51.07 40.72 -11.07
C GLY A 488 49.73 40.46 -10.34
N THR A 489 49.24 39.22 -10.32
CA THR A 489 48.04 38.85 -9.55
C THR A 489 48.24 39.13 -8.05
N GLN A 490 47.30 39.81 -7.41
CA GLN A 490 47.36 40.12 -5.98
C GLN A 490 46.78 38.98 -5.13
N PHE A 491 47.36 38.77 -3.95
CA PHE A 491 46.89 37.78 -2.98
C PHE A 491 46.48 38.46 -1.67
N SER A 492 45.39 37.98 -1.08
CA SER A 492 45.01 38.29 0.29
C SER A 492 45.68 37.31 1.26
N SER A 493 46.06 37.81 2.42
CA SER A 493 46.61 37.00 3.51
C SER A 493 45.98 37.42 4.82
N ALA A 494 45.98 36.54 5.82
CA ALA A 494 45.51 36.87 7.17
C ALA A 494 46.38 37.93 7.87
N ASN A 495 47.62 38.14 7.40
CA ASN A 495 48.52 39.17 7.91
C ASN A 495 48.37 40.45 7.08
N SER A 496 47.78 41.49 7.66
CA SER A 496 47.56 42.79 7.02
C SER A 496 48.82 43.65 6.89
N GLY A 497 49.92 43.28 7.54
CA GLY A 497 51.20 43.98 7.49
C GLY A 497 52.00 43.74 6.20
N VAL A 498 51.57 42.80 5.35
CA VAL A 498 52.26 42.43 4.11
C VAL A 498 51.36 42.55 2.88
N ALA A 499 51.93 42.99 1.77
CA ALA A 499 51.30 42.92 0.45
C ALA A 499 51.95 41.80 -0.37
N ILE A 500 51.14 40.94 -0.99
CA ILE A 500 51.62 39.75 -1.71
C ILE A 500 51.14 39.82 -3.16
N VAL A 501 52.08 39.72 -4.10
CA VAL A 501 51.81 39.81 -5.54
C VAL A 501 52.55 38.71 -6.29
N ALA A 502 51.97 38.10 -7.32
CA ALA A 502 52.65 37.13 -8.17
C ALA A 502 53.86 37.74 -8.87
N GLU A 503 55.02 37.09 -8.76
CA GLU A 503 56.25 37.41 -9.47
C GLU A 503 56.46 36.40 -10.61
N GLY A 504 56.00 36.76 -11.81
CA GLY A 504 55.92 35.84 -12.94
C GLY A 504 54.63 35.01 -12.92
N ASN A 505 54.45 34.23 -14.00
CA ASN A 505 53.26 33.39 -14.15
C ASN A 505 53.39 32.14 -13.28
N PHE A 506 52.27 31.75 -12.65
CA PHE A 506 52.12 30.44 -12.05
C PHE A 506 51.82 29.43 -13.14
N SER A 507 52.40 28.23 -13.02
CA SER A 507 52.29 27.21 -14.05
C SER A 507 52.37 25.81 -13.45
N GLY A 508 52.13 24.79 -14.27
CA GLY A 508 52.15 23.39 -13.85
C GLY A 508 50.83 22.89 -13.27
N GLY A 509 49.81 23.76 -13.14
CA GLY A 509 48.47 23.36 -12.74
C GLY A 509 47.77 22.57 -13.85
N THR A 510 47.39 21.33 -13.58
CA THR A 510 46.61 20.47 -14.47
C THR A 510 45.46 19.82 -13.69
N SER A 511 44.33 19.55 -14.35
CA SER A 511 43.21 18.81 -13.75
C SER A 511 42.60 17.85 -14.76
N LYS A 512 42.23 16.67 -14.27
CA LYS A 512 41.47 15.65 -14.98
C LYS A 512 40.51 15.00 -14.00
N ASP A 513 39.24 14.94 -14.35
CA ASP A 513 38.27 14.16 -13.59
C ASP A 513 38.39 12.68 -13.95
N VAL A 514 38.52 11.84 -12.93
CA VAL A 514 38.52 10.39 -13.07
C VAL A 514 37.39 9.78 -12.27
N THR A 515 36.80 8.73 -12.81
CA THR A 515 35.79 7.92 -12.11
C THR A 515 36.48 7.06 -11.06
N VAL A 516 35.98 7.11 -9.83
CA VAL A 516 36.48 6.36 -8.68
C VAL A 516 35.34 5.64 -7.98
N VAL A 517 35.66 4.55 -7.29
CA VAL A 517 34.69 3.81 -6.46
C VAL A 517 34.31 4.66 -5.24
N SER A 518 33.03 4.93 -5.06
CA SER A 518 32.51 5.62 -3.87
C SER A 518 32.06 4.64 -2.78
N GLU A 519 31.93 5.13 -1.55
CA GLU A 519 31.39 4.34 -0.44
C GLU A 519 29.93 3.94 -0.69
N THR A 520 29.14 4.84 -1.27
CA THR A 520 27.76 4.62 -1.69
C THR A 520 27.67 3.50 -2.73
N ASP A 521 28.58 3.46 -3.71
CA ASP A 521 28.63 2.37 -4.68
C ASP A 521 28.88 1.01 -4.00
N GLN A 522 29.84 0.92 -3.06
CA GLN A 522 30.12 -0.34 -2.36
C GLN A 522 28.95 -0.82 -1.50
N LYS A 523 28.24 0.10 -0.84
CA LYS A 523 27.05 -0.21 -0.02
C LYS A 523 25.89 -0.69 -0.89
N ARG A 524 25.63 0.00 -2.01
CA ARG A 524 24.58 -0.38 -2.98
C ARG A 524 24.85 -1.77 -3.57
N LEU A 525 26.09 -2.06 -3.97
CA LEU A 525 26.48 -3.38 -4.48
C LEU A 525 26.30 -4.49 -3.44
N LEU A 526 26.65 -4.21 -2.17
CA LEU A 526 26.48 -5.16 -1.08
C LEU A 526 25.00 -5.47 -0.83
N ALA A 527 24.17 -4.44 -0.70
CA ALA A 527 22.73 -4.60 -0.44
C ALA A 527 22.06 -5.38 -1.57
N GLY A 528 22.37 -5.03 -2.82
CA GLY A 528 21.84 -5.71 -4.00
C GLY A 528 22.25 -7.19 -4.05
N LEU A 529 23.53 -7.51 -3.83
CA LEU A 529 23.99 -8.90 -3.85
C LEU A 529 23.48 -9.71 -2.65
N ALA A 530 23.39 -9.11 -1.45
CA ALA A 530 22.85 -9.79 -0.28
C ALA A 530 21.37 -10.17 -0.48
N SER A 531 20.57 -9.26 -1.04
CA SER A 531 19.17 -9.53 -1.41
C SER A 531 19.03 -10.67 -2.43
N ASP A 532 19.85 -10.67 -3.48
CA ASP A 532 19.87 -11.75 -4.48
C ASP A 532 20.22 -13.11 -3.85
N LEU A 533 21.24 -13.13 -2.96
CA LEU A 533 21.64 -14.33 -2.24
C LEU A 533 20.58 -14.81 -1.23
N ARG A 534 19.85 -13.91 -0.58
CA ARG A 534 18.75 -14.26 0.33
C ARG A 534 17.63 -14.99 -0.39
N ARG A 535 17.26 -14.50 -1.58
CA ARG A 535 16.26 -15.15 -2.46
C ARG A 535 16.70 -16.56 -2.87
N GLN A 536 17.98 -16.70 -3.26
CA GLN A 536 18.56 -18.01 -3.58
C GLN A 536 18.59 -18.95 -2.36
N ALA A 537 18.91 -18.43 -1.17
CA ALA A 537 18.90 -19.20 0.07
C ALA A 537 17.49 -19.72 0.39
N LYS A 538 16.46 -18.89 0.27
CA LYS A 538 15.05 -19.31 0.42
C LYS A 538 14.70 -20.42 -0.58
N GLN A 539 15.03 -20.26 -1.86
CA GLN A 539 14.76 -21.27 -2.89
C GLN A 539 15.46 -22.60 -2.55
N ASN A 540 16.76 -22.57 -2.23
CA ASN A 540 17.53 -23.77 -1.86
C ASN A 540 16.98 -24.47 -0.61
N LEU A 541 16.51 -23.71 0.38
CA LEU A 541 15.90 -24.26 1.59
C LEU A 541 14.50 -24.84 1.31
N GLN A 542 13.71 -24.17 0.45
CA GLN A 542 12.37 -24.61 0.06
C GLN A 542 12.40 -25.91 -0.75
N GLU A 543 13.39 -26.08 -1.64
CA GLU A 543 13.62 -27.32 -2.39
C GLU A 543 13.97 -28.50 -1.48
N LYS A 544 14.73 -28.25 -0.39
CA LYS A 544 15.09 -29.27 0.60
C LYS A 544 13.92 -29.66 1.51
N LEU A 545 12.92 -28.80 1.65
CA LEU A 545 11.81 -28.95 2.59
C LEU A 545 10.46 -28.77 1.91
N PRO A 546 10.05 -29.72 1.04
CA PRO A 546 8.73 -29.68 0.42
C PRO A 546 7.64 -29.76 1.49
N GLY A 547 6.64 -28.88 1.39
CA GLY A 547 5.51 -28.82 2.33
C GLY A 547 5.73 -27.95 3.58
N LYS A 548 6.94 -27.41 3.80
CA LYS A 548 7.19 -26.38 4.81
C LYS A 548 7.29 -25.00 4.15
N LYS A 549 6.84 -23.97 4.86
CA LYS A 549 7.03 -22.57 4.46
C LYS A 549 8.26 -22.00 5.15
N ILE A 550 9.01 -21.20 4.41
CA ILE A 550 10.14 -20.41 4.89
C ILE A 550 9.91 -18.96 4.46
N LEU A 551 10.00 -18.04 5.42
CA LEU A 551 9.83 -16.62 5.16
C LEU A 551 11.21 -16.01 4.85
N GLU A 552 11.28 -15.25 3.76
CA GLU A 552 12.53 -14.71 3.24
C GLU A 552 13.14 -13.70 4.22
N GLU A 553 12.29 -12.86 4.76
CA GLU A 553 12.58 -11.79 5.71
C GLU A 553 12.99 -12.34 7.08
N ALA A 554 12.68 -13.63 7.35
CA ALA A 554 13.06 -14.34 8.57
C ALA A 554 14.38 -15.12 8.43
N LEU A 555 15.15 -14.89 7.38
CA LEU A 555 16.49 -15.43 7.26
C LEU A 555 17.50 -14.46 7.88
N SER A 556 18.03 -14.84 9.04
CA SER A 556 19.18 -14.16 9.62
C SER A 556 20.44 -14.40 8.79
N GLU A 557 21.24 -13.35 8.64
CA GLU A 557 22.44 -13.36 7.78
C GLU A 557 23.72 -13.34 8.60
N GLU A 558 24.66 -14.21 8.23
CA GLU A 558 26.01 -14.24 8.77
C GLU A 558 26.99 -14.19 7.60
N ILE A 559 27.67 -13.06 7.41
CA ILE A 559 28.65 -12.89 6.32
C ILE A 559 29.90 -13.70 6.66
N ILE A 560 30.16 -14.76 5.89
CA ILE A 560 31.36 -15.59 6.03
C ILE A 560 32.54 -14.95 5.29
N LYS A 561 32.30 -14.46 4.07
CA LYS A 561 33.35 -13.90 3.22
C LYS A 561 32.82 -12.71 2.43
N LYS A 562 33.56 -11.60 2.45
CA LYS A 562 33.27 -10.37 1.71
C LYS A 562 34.55 -9.83 1.09
N THR A 563 34.58 -9.68 -0.23
CA THR A 563 35.78 -9.18 -0.92
C THR A 563 35.40 -8.33 -2.11
N TYR A 564 35.76 -7.05 -2.08
CA TYR A 564 35.67 -6.16 -3.23
C TYR A 564 36.93 -6.26 -4.09
N SER A 565 36.79 -6.11 -5.41
CA SER A 565 37.94 -6.04 -6.33
C SER A 565 38.64 -4.68 -6.34
N LYS A 566 38.01 -3.64 -5.76
CA LYS A 566 38.53 -2.26 -5.66
C LYS A 566 38.16 -1.63 -4.32
N SER A 567 39.03 -0.77 -3.81
CA SER A 567 38.82 0.01 -2.59
C SER A 567 38.14 1.34 -2.88
N ILE A 568 37.63 2.00 -1.83
CA ILE A 568 37.07 3.35 -1.94
C ILE A 568 38.18 4.31 -2.44
N ASN A 569 37.84 5.20 -3.38
CA ASN A 569 38.72 6.11 -4.10
C ASN A 569 39.66 5.47 -5.14
N ASP A 570 39.63 4.15 -5.34
CA ASP A 570 40.36 3.53 -6.45
C ASP A 570 39.75 3.97 -7.78
N GLN A 571 40.60 4.30 -8.75
CA GLN A 571 40.18 4.65 -10.10
C GLN A 571 39.76 3.39 -10.86
N ALA A 572 38.47 3.28 -11.15
CA ALA A 572 37.89 2.18 -11.94
C ALA A 572 36.52 2.60 -12.49
N GLN A 573 36.19 2.19 -13.71
CA GLN A 573 34.85 2.38 -14.28
C GLN A 573 33.85 1.35 -13.74
N GLU A 574 34.32 0.16 -13.42
CA GLU A 574 33.55 -0.93 -12.80
C GLU A 574 34.35 -1.57 -11.68
N PHE A 575 33.65 -2.13 -10.70
CA PHE A 575 34.22 -2.98 -9.67
C PHE A 575 33.24 -4.11 -9.35
N SER A 576 33.69 -5.08 -8.56
CA SER A 576 32.96 -6.30 -8.28
C SER A 576 33.02 -6.65 -6.80
N LEU A 577 32.01 -7.37 -6.33
CA LEU A 577 31.92 -7.92 -4.98
C LEU A 577 31.74 -9.43 -5.08
N ASN A 578 32.60 -10.18 -4.39
CA ASN A 578 32.39 -11.59 -4.08
C ASN A 578 31.89 -11.70 -2.63
N LEU A 579 30.77 -12.39 -2.44
CA LEU A 579 30.07 -12.47 -1.16
C LEU A 579 29.62 -13.90 -0.89
N THR A 580 29.91 -14.40 0.32
CA THR A 580 29.43 -15.67 0.84
C THR A 580 28.70 -15.40 2.15
N ILE A 581 27.43 -15.80 2.23
CA ILE A 581 26.57 -15.59 3.39
C ILE A 581 26.01 -16.94 3.83
N LYS A 582 26.05 -17.18 5.15
CA LYS A 582 25.28 -18.24 5.79
C LYS A 582 23.96 -17.67 6.25
N PHE A 583 22.88 -18.24 5.75
CA PHE A 583 21.52 -17.89 6.16
C PHE A 583 21.01 -18.93 7.16
N LYS A 584 20.41 -18.45 8.25
CA LYS A 584 19.73 -19.29 9.25
C LYS A 584 18.31 -18.79 9.45
N GLY A 585 17.35 -19.71 9.54
CA GLY A 585 15.95 -19.37 9.78
C GLY A 585 15.16 -20.53 10.34
N THR A 586 13.84 -20.38 10.36
CA THR A 586 12.92 -21.38 10.88
C THR A 586 11.84 -21.68 9.85
N ALA A 587 11.72 -22.94 9.46
CA ALA A 587 10.67 -23.45 8.58
C ALA A 587 9.49 -23.96 9.42
N PHE A 588 8.26 -23.82 8.94
CA PHE A 588 7.05 -24.32 9.62
C PHE A 588 6.08 -24.95 8.64
N GLU A 589 5.16 -25.78 9.12
CA GLU A 589 4.16 -26.43 8.26
C GLU A 589 2.95 -25.52 8.04
N GLU A 590 2.49 -25.40 6.79
CA GLU A 590 1.27 -24.63 6.48
C GLU A 590 0.02 -25.26 7.09
N LYS A 591 0.01 -26.59 7.26
CA LYS A 591 -1.09 -27.32 7.89
C LYS A 591 -1.28 -26.89 9.35
N ASP A 592 -0.19 -26.74 10.10
CA ASP A 592 -0.21 -26.33 11.50
C ASP A 592 -0.74 -24.90 11.65
N LEU A 593 -0.36 -24.03 10.72
CA LEU A 593 -0.89 -22.68 10.65
C LEU A 593 -2.40 -22.68 10.41
N LYS A 594 -2.89 -23.47 9.44
CA LYS A 594 -4.32 -23.62 9.14
C LYS A 594 -5.13 -24.17 10.32
N GLN A 595 -4.55 -25.00 11.19
CA GLN A 595 -5.21 -25.48 12.41
C GLN A 595 -5.51 -24.34 13.39
N ILE A 596 -4.58 -23.40 13.58
CA ILE A 596 -4.80 -22.20 14.40
C ILE A 596 -5.94 -21.35 13.82
N VAL A 597 -5.98 -21.18 12.49
CA VAL A 597 -7.06 -20.45 11.80
C VAL A 597 -8.43 -21.06 12.06
N GLY A 598 -8.54 -22.39 11.90
CA GLY A 598 -9.80 -23.10 12.00
C GLY A 598 -10.52 -22.82 13.32
N LYS A 599 -9.77 -22.82 14.43
CA LYS A 599 -10.35 -22.55 15.76
C LYS A 599 -10.74 -21.09 15.96
N LEU A 600 -9.92 -20.15 15.49
CA LEU A 600 -10.23 -18.72 15.58
C LEU A 600 -11.50 -18.37 14.80
N VAL A 601 -11.66 -18.96 13.62
CA VAL A 601 -12.80 -18.66 12.73
C VAL A 601 -14.08 -19.38 13.18
N THR A 602 -14.00 -20.62 13.70
CA THR A 602 -15.18 -21.40 14.13
C THR A 602 -16.04 -20.67 15.18
N THR A 603 -15.43 -19.82 16.02
CA THR A 603 -16.17 -19.04 17.03
C THR A 603 -17.00 -17.89 16.47
N GLN A 604 -16.84 -17.55 15.18
CA GLN A 604 -17.44 -16.37 14.56
C GLN A 604 -18.08 -16.65 13.19
N VAL A 605 -18.33 -17.93 12.88
CA VAL A 605 -19.04 -18.30 11.66
C VAL A 605 -20.52 -17.87 11.80
N PRO A 606 -21.05 -17.04 10.90
CA PRO A 606 -22.47 -16.68 10.91
C PRO A 606 -23.37 -17.91 10.74
N GLU A 607 -24.58 -17.89 11.32
CA GLU A 607 -25.56 -18.95 11.10
C GLU A 607 -25.80 -19.20 9.60
N GLY A 608 -25.88 -20.48 9.21
CA GLY A 608 -26.10 -20.89 7.83
C GLY A 608 -24.85 -20.91 6.94
N TYR A 609 -23.64 -20.72 7.50
CA TYR A 609 -22.38 -20.87 6.78
C TYR A 609 -21.48 -21.94 7.41
N GLN A 610 -20.60 -22.54 6.61
CA GLN A 610 -19.56 -23.46 7.04
C GLN A 610 -18.18 -22.99 6.53
N LEU A 611 -17.15 -23.14 7.36
CA LEU A 611 -15.77 -22.82 7.01
C LEU A 611 -15.20 -23.84 6.02
N ASP A 612 -14.65 -23.38 4.90
CA ASP A 612 -13.83 -24.18 4.00
C ASP A 612 -12.34 -23.99 4.29
N LEU A 613 -11.78 -24.90 5.09
CA LEU A 613 -10.36 -24.91 5.45
C LEU A 613 -9.44 -25.19 4.24
N ALA A 614 -9.93 -25.88 3.22
CA ALA A 614 -9.13 -26.24 2.05
C ALA A 614 -8.84 -25.00 1.19
N SER A 615 -9.85 -24.15 0.98
CA SER A 615 -9.74 -22.91 0.21
C SER A 615 -9.30 -21.68 1.03
N THR A 616 -8.98 -21.86 2.31
CA THR A 616 -8.43 -20.80 3.17
C THR A 616 -7.01 -20.42 2.72
N GLU A 617 -6.84 -19.15 2.39
CA GLU A 617 -5.56 -18.56 2.00
C GLU A 617 -4.83 -18.04 3.25
N THR A 618 -3.51 -18.27 3.33
CA THR A 618 -2.67 -17.84 4.45
C THR A 618 -1.49 -17.02 3.95
N GLN A 619 -1.35 -15.81 4.47
CA GLN A 619 -0.17 -14.96 4.35
C GLN A 619 0.52 -14.86 5.70
N ALA A 620 1.85 -14.77 5.69
CA ALA A 620 2.65 -14.65 6.89
C ALA A 620 3.68 -13.55 6.69
N ASP A 621 3.54 -12.47 7.45
CA ASP A 621 4.45 -11.34 7.44
C ASP A 621 5.34 -11.40 8.68
N VAL A 622 6.65 -11.42 8.50
CA VAL A 622 7.61 -11.60 9.61
C VAL A 622 7.54 -10.40 10.55
N SER A 623 7.32 -10.66 11.83
CA SER A 623 7.40 -9.62 12.88
C SER A 623 8.78 -9.61 13.52
N LYS A 624 9.30 -10.78 13.88
CA LYS A 624 10.58 -10.91 14.60
C LYS A 624 11.14 -12.32 14.48
N LEU A 625 12.45 -12.45 14.33
CA LEU A 625 13.18 -13.69 14.56
C LEU A 625 14.03 -13.53 15.83
N GLU A 626 13.83 -14.41 16.81
CA GLU A 626 14.60 -14.41 18.05
C GLU A 626 15.90 -15.21 17.94
N LYS A 627 16.84 -14.95 18.85
CA LYS A 627 18.18 -15.58 18.83
C LYS A 627 18.14 -17.09 19.07
N ASP A 628 17.08 -17.58 19.72
CA ASP A 628 16.83 -19.00 19.96
C ASP A 628 16.14 -19.69 18.77
N GLY A 629 15.89 -18.97 17.67
CA GLY A 629 15.26 -19.49 16.46
C GLY A 629 13.73 -19.41 16.48
N LYS A 630 13.11 -18.80 17.49
CA LYS A 630 11.65 -18.56 17.46
C LYS A 630 11.31 -17.52 16.41
N LEU A 631 10.46 -17.90 15.48
CA LEU A 631 9.96 -17.04 14.43
C LEU A 631 8.57 -16.55 14.81
N ILE A 632 8.46 -15.25 15.07
CA ILE A 632 7.22 -14.55 15.36
C ILE A 632 6.77 -13.84 14.09
N PHE A 633 5.56 -14.13 13.64
CA PHE A 633 5.01 -13.54 12.43
C PHE A 633 3.53 -13.21 12.59
N LEU A 634 3.08 -12.19 11.88
CA LEU A 634 1.68 -11.85 11.74
C LEU A 634 1.12 -12.73 10.63
N ALA A 635 0.28 -13.68 11.01
CA ALA A 635 -0.40 -14.55 10.09
C ALA A 635 -1.75 -13.93 9.73
N ARG A 636 -1.92 -13.56 8.46
CA ARG A 636 -3.18 -13.07 7.90
C ARG A 636 -3.88 -14.22 7.20
N PHE A 637 -5.13 -14.42 7.55
CA PHE A 637 -5.96 -15.51 7.06
C PHE A 637 -7.16 -14.95 6.34
N LYS A 638 -7.41 -15.50 5.16
CA LYS A 638 -8.59 -15.23 4.37
C LYS A 638 -9.40 -16.52 4.30
N ALA A 639 -10.27 -16.68 5.27
CA ALA A 639 -11.16 -17.82 5.39
C ALA A 639 -12.36 -17.63 4.44
N LYS A 640 -12.59 -18.60 3.57
CA LYS A 640 -13.79 -18.64 2.73
C LYS A 640 -14.84 -19.49 3.45
N MET A 641 -16.02 -18.91 3.62
CA MET A 641 -17.18 -19.57 4.21
C MET A 641 -18.20 -19.80 3.12
N ILE A 642 -18.67 -21.04 3.01
CA ILE A 642 -19.70 -21.44 2.05
C ILE A 642 -21.05 -21.54 2.75
N PRO A 643 -22.16 -21.11 2.13
CA PRO A 643 -23.49 -21.34 2.66
C PRO A 643 -23.73 -22.84 2.87
N GLN A 644 -24.33 -23.19 4.00
CA GLN A 644 -24.73 -24.55 4.31
C GLN A 644 -25.97 -24.89 3.49
N ILE A 645 -25.80 -25.71 2.45
CA ILE A 645 -26.88 -26.12 1.58
C ILE A 645 -27.48 -27.45 2.06
N ASN A 646 -28.79 -27.47 2.30
CA ASN A 646 -29.51 -28.71 2.57
C ASN A 646 -29.78 -29.46 1.26
N GLU A 647 -28.85 -30.33 0.88
CA GLU A 647 -28.95 -31.10 -0.37
C GLU A 647 -30.24 -31.93 -0.46
N GLU A 648 -30.71 -32.52 0.64
CA GLU A 648 -31.88 -33.39 0.63
C GLU A 648 -33.16 -32.61 0.35
N GLU A 649 -33.27 -31.40 0.91
CA GLU A 649 -34.38 -30.49 0.61
C GLU A 649 -34.36 -30.09 -0.87
N ILE A 650 -33.19 -29.72 -1.41
CA ILE A 650 -33.05 -29.34 -2.82
C ILE A 650 -33.39 -30.53 -3.72
N LYS A 651 -32.85 -31.73 -3.47
CA LYS A 651 -33.13 -32.96 -4.23
C LYS A 651 -34.64 -33.22 -4.32
N SER A 652 -35.37 -33.04 -3.22
CA SER A 652 -36.82 -33.24 -3.17
C SER A 652 -37.61 -32.24 -4.04
N LYS A 653 -37.18 -30.97 -4.07
CA LYS A 653 -37.84 -29.88 -4.81
C LYS A 653 -37.56 -29.92 -6.31
N ILE A 654 -36.40 -30.42 -6.71
CA ILE A 654 -35.97 -30.46 -8.12
C ILE A 654 -36.29 -31.79 -8.83
N ALA A 655 -36.63 -32.85 -8.07
CA ALA A 655 -36.99 -34.16 -8.62
C ALA A 655 -38.16 -34.09 -9.61
N GLY A 656 -37.99 -34.72 -10.78
CA GLY A 656 -39.03 -34.76 -11.83
C GLY A 656 -39.29 -33.42 -12.57
N LYS A 657 -38.60 -32.33 -12.22
CA LYS A 657 -38.74 -31.01 -12.86
C LYS A 657 -37.92 -30.93 -14.16
N SER A 658 -38.26 -30.00 -15.04
CA SER A 658 -37.46 -29.68 -16.22
C SER A 658 -36.21 -28.89 -15.85
N VAL A 659 -35.18 -28.99 -16.69
CA VAL A 659 -33.90 -28.26 -16.50
C VAL A 659 -34.11 -26.76 -16.31
N SER A 660 -35.01 -26.14 -17.07
CA SER A 660 -35.36 -24.71 -16.96
C SER A 660 -35.91 -24.35 -15.58
N THR A 661 -36.91 -25.10 -15.10
CA THR A 661 -37.54 -24.87 -13.80
C THR A 661 -36.59 -25.15 -12.66
N VAL A 662 -35.69 -26.13 -12.79
CA VAL A 662 -34.64 -26.37 -11.79
C VAL A 662 -33.69 -25.18 -11.71
N GLY A 663 -33.27 -24.61 -12.85
CA GLY A 663 -32.46 -23.40 -12.86
C GLY A 663 -33.13 -22.21 -12.18
N GLU A 664 -34.45 -22.04 -12.32
CA GLU A 664 -35.22 -21.00 -11.62
C GLU A 664 -35.32 -21.26 -10.11
N ILE A 665 -35.59 -22.51 -9.71
CA ILE A 665 -35.65 -22.90 -8.29
C ILE A 665 -34.30 -22.66 -7.63
N LEU A 666 -33.19 -23.08 -8.25
CA LEU A 666 -31.85 -22.92 -7.68
C LEU A 666 -31.45 -21.44 -7.56
N LYS A 667 -31.84 -20.59 -8.52
CA LYS A 667 -31.63 -19.13 -8.43
C LYS A 667 -32.43 -18.43 -7.34
N SER A 668 -33.51 -19.05 -6.84
CA SER A 668 -34.31 -18.47 -5.75
C SER A 668 -33.69 -18.66 -4.36
N TYR A 669 -32.68 -19.54 -4.23
CA TYR A 669 -31.94 -19.67 -2.98
C TYR A 669 -30.94 -18.52 -2.84
N GLU A 670 -30.90 -17.91 -1.66
CA GLU A 670 -29.92 -16.89 -1.34
C GLU A 670 -28.49 -17.46 -1.49
N ASN A 671 -27.57 -16.63 -1.99
CA ASN A 671 -26.16 -16.95 -2.20
C ASN A 671 -25.85 -17.97 -3.32
N VAL A 672 -26.84 -18.35 -4.14
CA VAL A 672 -26.64 -19.17 -5.36
C VAL A 672 -26.51 -18.27 -6.60
N LEU A 673 -25.33 -18.27 -7.23
CA LEU A 673 -25.02 -17.50 -8.44
C LEU A 673 -25.47 -18.22 -9.73
N GLY A 674 -25.58 -19.54 -9.70
CA GLY A 674 -26.01 -20.33 -10.85
C GLY A 674 -25.92 -21.83 -10.63
N SER A 675 -26.26 -22.60 -11.67
CA SER A 675 -26.19 -24.06 -11.62
C SER A 675 -25.89 -24.67 -12.99
N GLU A 676 -25.08 -25.72 -13.03
CA GLU A 676 -24.89 -26.57 -14.21
C GLU A 676 -25.59 -27.91 -13.98
N ILE A 677 -26.43 -28.34 -14.93
CA ILE A 677 -27.24 -29.55 -14.81
C ILE A 677 -26.89 -30.49 -15.95
N LYS A 678 -26.39 -31.69 -15.63
CA LYS A 678 -26.09 -32.75 -16.60
C LYS A 678 -27.01 -33.94 -16.36
N ILE A 679 -27.74 -34.37 -17.38
CA ILE A 679 -28.65 -35.51 -17.32
C ILE A 679 -28.11 -36.62 -18.23
N THR A 680 -28.03 -37.83 -17.70
CA THR A 680 -27.59 -39.02 -18.43
C THR A 680 -28.69 -40.09 -18.40
N PRO A 681 -29.19 -40.57 -19.55
CA PRO A 681 -28.90 -40.15 -20.92
C PRO A 681 -29.54 -38.80 -21.29
N ASN A 682 -28.99 -38.10 -22.29
CA ASN A 682 -29.54 -36.81 -22.76
C ASN A 682 -30.81 -37.05 -23.60
N LEU A 683 -31.99 -36.81 -23.00
CA LEU A 683 -33.29 -37.03 -23.64
C LEU A 683 -33.72 -35.81 -24.48
N PRO A 684 -34.34 -35.99 -25.65
CA PRO A 684 -34.74 -34.88 -26.52
C PRO A 684 -35.97 -34.13 -25.99
N GLY A 685 -35.94 -32.79 -26.08
CA GLY A 685 -37.09 -31.91 -25.90
C GLY A 685 -37.78 -32.03 -24.54
N PRO A 686 -39.13 -32.16 -24.47
CA PRO A 686 -39.90 -32.11 -23.21
C PRO A 686 -39.64 -33.27 -22.25
N LEU A 687 -38.88 -34.29 -22.69
CA LEU A 687 -38.43 -35.44 -21.90
C LEU A 687 -37.14 -35.16 -21.11
N SER A 688 -36.46 -34.02 -21.34
CA SER A 688 -35.28 -33.60 -20.59
C SER A 688 -35.66 -33.07 -19.20
N ARG A 689 -35.98 -34.01 -18.31
CA ARG A 689 -36.37 -33.78 -16.92
C ARG A 689 -35.42 -34.50 -15.98
N LEU A 690 -35.26 -33.96 -14.77
CA LEU A 690 -34.49 -34.63 -13.74
C LEU A 690 -35.20 -35.95 -13.32
N PRO A 691 -34.45 -36.95 -12.86
CA PRO A 691 -35.00 -38.19 -12.34
C PRO A 691 -36.08 -37.92 -11.28
N VAL A 692 -37.16 -38.71 -11.30
CA VAL A 692 -38.24 -38.63 -10.29
C VAL A 692 -37.75 -39.16 -8.93
N LEU A 693 -36.81 -40.11 -8.95
CA LEU A 693 -36.19 -40.67 -7.76
C LEU A 693 -35.00 -39.78 -7.33
N ALA A 694 -35.11 -39.14 -6.16
CA ALA A 694 -34.08 -38.27 -5.59
C ALA A 694 -32.69 -38.94 -5.48
N ARG A 695 -32.64 -40.26 -5.21
CA ARG A 695 -31.38 -41.04 -5.18
C ARG A 695 -30.57 -41.03 -6.47
N ASN A 696 -31.18 -40.67 -7.60
CA ASN A 696 -30.51 -40.59 -8.90
C ASN A 696 -30.03 -39.15 -9.20
N ILE A 697 -30.14 -38.23 -8.25
CA ILE A 697 -29.70 -36.84 -8.35
C ILE A 697 -28.51 -36.62 -7.42
N ASN A 698 -27.35 -36.33 -7.99
CA ASN A 698 -26.16 -35.93 -7.25
C ASN A 698 -26.04 -34.40 -7.25
N ILE A 699 -25.81 -33.80 -6.09
CA ILE A 699 -25.59 -32.36 -5.96
C ILE A 699 -24.12 -32.15 -5.57
N GLU A 700 -23.46 -31.23 -6.26
CA GLU A 700 -22.10 -30.79 -5.92
C GLU A 700 -22.11 -29.28 -5.75
N VAL A 701 -21.49 -28.78 -4.68
CA VAL A 701 -21.40 -27.34 -4.41
C VAL A 701 -20.00 -26.87 -4.77
N GLY A 702 -19.90 -25.89 -5.67
CA GLY A 702 -18.65 -25.34 -6.15
C GLY A 702 -18.61 -23.82 -6.03
N LEU A 703 -17.39 -23.28 -5.91
CA LEU A 703 -17.14 -21.86 -6.04
C LEU A 703 -17.14 -21.49 -7.53
N LYS A 704 -17.69 -20.33 -7.88
CA LYS A 704 -17.66 -19.81 -9.25
C LYS A 704 -16.33 -19.18 -9.59
#